data_AF-A0AAU4HNR9-F1
#
_entry.id   AF-A0AAU4HNR9-F1
#
_cell.length_a   1.000
_cell.length_b   1.000
_cell.length_c   1.000
_cell.angle_alpha   90.00
_cell.angle_beta   90.00
_cell.angle_gamma   90.00
#
_symmetry.space_group_name_H-M   'P 1'
#
loop_
_entity.id
_entity.type
_entity.pdbx_description
1 polymer ?
#
loop_
_entity_poly.entity_id
_entity_poly.type
_entity_poly.pdbx_seq_one_letter_code
_entity_poly.pdbx_strand_id
1 'polypeptide(L)'
;MAKSKRHHATRWRVGYLFVHGVGNQKPGTTLEWGRTTFDALRDVHGEQVLSWRDQPLTASPEDAATRHAEVVVSLGRGGASRRALFAEALWADTFTALGRPSSRRTLTFLVASLPLLFWVVGPDRRDLRVLTSPDRSPQARREAGLAQMRLMWRLLTLAVIATTLVYGISLAAHSLLATVLLLGLLAWFARSRRNLLWHVRVAAVDEERTRQLLAHLHRKVAWMERHCDEVVVVAHSQGGYLMHRVLSPTADRHHPKVRRFIGVGSGLKPISLLKTFDSSGIGPGLWAHALLFPACLWGLGPLTWQPLGWLTQTILRQLYLALQVTMTPSAALGDARLAELRSEAIAAELHRALTSMPDLRLDLAHSVAVVAFLALAIVNGRLMHEALKATPPSPLDLDHHSRDIEWREYSSPHDMVGRMLGPTLPDDVEQPWIAPVSQPLSDHTLYFHHTGVLPRRLAVDLLTDLGLKREAADWDRAVTRLDEVRRRQGTRRRTLHGLLIGTVATLLAAPRLFDRQSVLLAYLRAWLPLALLLLVLTVLFSLLAHRSAGRAARRFTASLSGETPSRHTRWRVRIVPPGPRLLPTAAAATGGLIATYGTVRFFLAAREYGDTYVWQGYPFLFPMGAALLLVACASAAGYPVRARWYGLIAALGCMALYSSSAPAVVGSPWELRPEGTLLGSLGVCLVVGLAGSLHARLKAIDLTAQV
;
A
#
# COMPACT_ATOMS: atom_id res chain seq x y z
N MET A 1 41.63 -53.83 -5.90
CA MET A 1 41.84 -52.55 -5.17
C MET A 1 40.59 -51.67 -5.32
N ALA A 2 39.68 -51.72 -4.35
CA ALA A 2 38.49 -50.87 -4.33
C ALA A 2 38.87 -49.49 -3.78
N LYS A 3 38.83 -48.45 -4.63
CA LYS A 3 38.99 -47.06 -4.18
C LYS A 3 37.78 -46.69 -3.31
N SER A 4 38.00 -46.71 -2.00
CA SER A 4 37.13 -46.09 -1.01
C SER A 4 36.91 -44.62 -1.40
N LYS A 5 35.70 -44.29 -1.88
CA LYS A 5 35.23 -42.92 -1.98
C LYS A 5 35.10 -42.38 -0.56
N ARG A 6 36.15 -41.74 -0.05
CA ARG A 6 36.05 -40.87 1.13
C ARG A 6 35.04 -39.78 0.80
N HIS A 7 33.81 -39.93 1.29
CA HIS A 7 32.90 -38.80 1.43
C HIS A 7 33.60 -37.79 2.35
N HIS A 8 34.04 -36.66 1.80
CA HIS A 8 34.38 -35.50 2.63
C HIS A 8 33.10 -35.13 3.39
N ALA A 9 33.11 -35.30 4.71
CA ALA A 9 32.06 -34.76 5.56
C ALA A 9 32.01 -33.25 5.33
N THR A 10 30.89 -32.77 4.79
CA THR A 10 30.59 -31.35 4.63
C THR A 10 30.66 -30.66 5.99
N ARG A 11 31.22 -29.45 6.02
CA ARG A 11 31.46 -28.71 7.26
C ARG A 11 30.18 -28.10 7.83
N TRP A 12 29.17 -27.86 7.00
CA TRP A 12 27.90 -27.23 7.39
C TRP A 12 26.72 -28.06 6.91
N ARG A 13 25.73 -28.25 7.79
CA ARG A 13 24.51 -29.02 7.46
C ARG A 13 23.66 -28.31 6.42
N VAL A 14 23.42 -27.01 6.61
CA VAL A 14 22.57 -26.22 5.72
C VAL A 14 23.24 -24.89 5.36
N GLY A 15 23.08 -24.50 4.10
CA GLY A 15 23.58 -23.25 3.56
C GLY A 15 22.46 -22.34 3.07
N TYR A 16 22.46 -21.07 3.46
CA TYR A 16 21.54 -20.04 2.97
C TYR A 16 22.27 -19.11 2.00
N LEU A 17 21.87 -19.16 0.73
CA LEU A 17 22.39 -18.29 -0.32
C LEU A 17 21.44 -17.13 -0.58
N PHE A 18 21.87 -15.92 -0.24
CA PHE A 18 21.09 -14.70 -0.44
C PHE A 18 21.41 -14.05 -1.78
N VAL A 19 20.38 -13.75 -2.57
CA VAL A 19 20.52 -13.19 -3.93
C VAL A 19 19.68 -11.93 -4.08
N HIS A 20 20.33 -10.78 -4.28
CA HIS A 20 19.63 -9.50 -4.47
C HIS A 20 19.26 -9.27 -5.94
N GLY A 21 18.16 -8.57 -6.22
CA GLY A 21 17.76 -8.18 -7.57
C GLY A 21 18.26 -6.83 -8.11
N VAL A 22 19.29 -6.20 -7.54
CA VAL A 22 19.78 -4.91 -8.06
C VAL A 22 21.25 -5.07 -8.40
N GLY A 23 21.59 -4.89 -9.68
CA GLY A 23 22.95 -5.10 -10.19
C GLY A 23 23.95 -3.99 -9.86
N ASN A 24 23.72 -3.20 -8.81
CA ASN A 24 24.65 -2.17 -8.32
C ASN A 24 24.99 -2.31 -6.83
N GLN A 25 24.64 -3.45 -6.24
CA GLN A 25 24.93 -3.78 -4.85
C GLN A 25 26.43 -3.88 -4.60
N LYS A 26 26.84 -3.55 -3.38
CA LYS A 26 28.24 -3.68 -2.94
C LYS A 26 28.42 -5.05 -2.25
N PRO A 27 29.63 -5.63 -2.27
CA PRO A 27 29.92 -6.81 -1.46
C PRO A 27 29.53 -6.61 0.01
N GLY A 28 28.79 -7.58 0.57
CA GLY A 28 28.27 -7.60 1.94
C GLY A 28 26.84 -7.11 2.13
N THR A 29 26.31 -6.25 1.23
CA THR A 29 24.98 -5.66 1.45
C THR A 29 23.86 -6.68 1.37
N THR A 30 24.08 -7.78 0.65
CA THR A 30 23.10 -8.87 0.53
C THR A 30 23.25 -9.85 1.69
N LEU A 31 24.47 -10.08 2.17
CA LEU A 31 24.73 -10.86 3.38
C LEU A 31 24.11 -10.23 4.64
N GLU A 32 23.96 -8.90 4.68
CA GLU A 32 23.23 -8.20 5.75
C GLU A 32 21.80 -8.73 5.95
N TRP A 33 21.15 -9.29 4.92
CA TRP A 33 19.83 -9.92 5.05
C TRP A 33 19.86 -11.20 5.89
N GLY A 34 20.92 -11.98 5.73
CA GLY A 34 21.21 -13.10 6.62
C GLY A 34 21.53 -12.61 8.02
N ARG A 35 22.28 -11.51 8.14
CA ARG A 35 22.60 -10.91 9.44
C ARG A 35 21.35 -10.42 10.17
N THR A 36 20.37 -9.82 9.51
CA THR A 36 19.11 -9.43 10.18
C THR A 36 18.29 -10.62 10.66
N THR A 37 18.38 -11.76 9.97
CA THR A 37 17.78 -13.04 10.40
C THR A 37 18.48 -13.57 11.66
N PHE A 38 19.82 -13.55 11.66
CA PHE A 38 20.63 -13.92 12.81
C PHE A 38 20.40 -12.99 14.02
N ASP A 39 20.43 -11.67 13.79
CA ASP A 39 20.24 -10.66 14.83
C ASP A 39 18.88 -10.82 15.50
N ALA A 40 17.83 -11.16 14.74
CA ALA A 40 16.51 -11.42 15.32
C ALA A 40 16.55 -12.55 16.37
N LEU A 41 17.31 -13.63 16.14
CA LEU A 41 17.52 -14.72 17.10
C LEU A 41 18.44 -14.29 18.24
N ARG A 42 19.54 -13.59 17.93
CA ARG A 42 20.54 -13.13 18.91
C ARG A 42 19.93 -12.18 19.92
N ASP A 43 19.09 -11.25 19.48
CA ASP A 43 18.41 -10.29 20.34
C ASP A 43 17.53 -10.99 21.41
N VAL A 44 17.10 -12.23 21.18
CA VAL A 44 16.27 -13.02 22.12
C VAL A 44 17.11 -13.97 22.97
N HIS A 45 18.06 -14.69 22.36
CA HIS A 45 18.78 -15.79 23.03
C HIS A 45 20.19 -15.40 23.53
N GLY A 46 20.68 -14.21 23.16
CA GLY A 46 21.98 -13.68 23.59
C GLY A 46 23.18 -14.21 22.78
N GLU A 47 24.33 -13.58 22.99
CA GLU A 47 25.58 -13.84 22.25
C GLU A 47 26.32 -15.10 22.71
N GLN A 48 25.98 -15.63 23.88
CA GLN A 48 26.60 -16.85 24.42
C GLN A 48 26.15 -18.11 23.65
N VAL A 49 24.96 -18.07 23.05
CA VAL A 49 24.33 -19.22 22.39
C VAL A 49 24.39 -19.11 20.86
N LEU A 50 24.57 -17.89 20.35
CA LEU A 50 24.56 -17.56 18.94
C LEU A 50 25.84 -16.82 18.58
N SER A 51 26.60 -17.37 17.62
CA SER A 51 27.79 -16.68 17.11
C SER A 51 27.72 -16.48 15.60
N TRP A 52 28.12 -15.29 15.16
CA TRP A 52 28.29 -14.91 13.76
C TRP A 52 29.77 -14.73 13.50
N ARG A 53 30.34 -15.56 12.61
CA ARG A 53 31.73 -15.48 12.21
C ARG A 53 31.80 -15.11 10.74
N ASP A 54 31.97 -13.82 10.47
CA ASP A 54 32.21 -13.32 9.12
C ASP A 54 33.55 -13.86 8.63
N GLN A 55 33.55 -14.51 7.47
CA GLN A 55 34.79 -14.97 6.85
C GLN A 55 35.09 -14.03 5.68
N PRO A 56 36.25 -13.36 5.69
CA PRO A 56 36.63 -12.45 4.62
C PRO A 56 36.79 -13.20 3.30
N LEU A 57 36.71 -12.46 2.18
CA LEU A 57 37.00 -12.97 0.84
C LEU A 57 38.40 -13.63 0.86
N THR A 58 38.47 -14.95 0.78
CA THR A 58 39.74 -15.70 0.79
C THR A 58 40.52 -15.45 -0.50
N ALA A 59 41.85 -15.50 -0.49
CA ALA A 59 42.68 -15.17 -1.66
C ALA A 59 42.66 -16.20 -2.82
N SER A 60 42.04 -17.37 -2.64
CA SER A 60 41.93 -18.39 -3.70
C SER A 60 40.92 -17.95 -4.78
N PRO A 61 41.26 -17.94 -6.09
CA PRO A 61 40.35 -17.52 -7.16
C PRO A 61 38.98 -18.22 -7.18
N GLU A 62 38.90 -19.44 -6.64
CA GLU A 62 37.67 -20.25 -6.57
C GLU A 62 36.78 -19.91 -5.36
N ASP A 63 37.37 -19.43 -4.25
CA ASP A 63 36.68 -19.09 -2.99
C ASP A 63 36.56 -17.57 -2.76
N ALA A 64 37.38 -16.76 -3.44
CA ALA A 64 37.52 -15.31 -3.30
C ALA A 64 36.27 -14.51 -3.66
N ALA A 65 35.26 -15.14 -4.26
CA ALA A 65 34.18 -14.41 -4.87
C ALA A 65 32.95 -14.26 -3.95
N THR A 66 32.81 -15.06 -2.89
CA THR A 66 31.55 -15.17 -2.13
C THR A 66 31.79 -14.79 -0.68
N ARG A 67 31.40 -13.57 -0.29
CA ARG A 67 31.39 -13.21 1.13
C ARG A 67 30.39 -14.09 1.86
N HIS A 68 30.81 -14.66 2.98
CA HIS A 68 30.01 -15.62 3.72
C HIS A 68 30.30 -15.52 5.22
N ALA A 69 29.38 -16.04 6.01
CA ALA A 69 29.48 -16.09 7.45
C ALA A 69 29.05 -17.46 7.96
N GLU A 70 29.81 -17.99 8.91
CA GLU A 70 29.41 -19.16 9.67
C GLU A 70 28.48 -18.71 10.81
N VAL A 71 27.29 -19.31 10.84
CA VAL A 71 26.29 -19.09 11.89
C VAL A 71 26.28 -20.32 12.78
N VAL A 72 26.60 -20.12 14.05
CA VAL A 72 26.61 -21.19 15.06
C VAL A 72 25.47 -20.99 16.03
N VAL A 73 24.66 -22.03 16.23
CA VAL A 73 23.49 -22.05 17.11
C VAL A 73 23.65 -23.17 18.12
N SER A 74 23.73 -22.83 19.41
CA SER A 74 23.90 -23.79 20.52
C SER A 74 22.63 -23.91 21.39
N LEU A 75 21.45 -23.88 20.77
CA LEU A 75 20.15 -23.99 21.44
C LEU A 75 19.75 -25.46 21.73
N GLY A 76 18.83 -25.66 22.67
CA GLY A 76 18.19 -26.95 22.98
C GLY A 76 18.89 -27.81 24.05
N ARG A 77 18.26 -28.93 24.43
CA ARG A 77 18.78 -29.88 25.44
C ARG A 77 20.13 -30.45 24.98
N GLY A 78 21.18 -30.22 25.77
CA GLY A 78 22.54 -30.71 25.52
C GLY A 78 23.51 -29.68 24.91
N GLY A 79 23.05 -28.47 24.56
CA GLY A 79 23.94 -27.36 24.14
C GLY A 79 24.80 -27.64 22.90
N ALA A 80 24.47 -28.66 22.12
CA ALA A 80 25.25 -29.07 20.96
C ALA A 80 25.28 -27.94 19.91
N SER A 81 26.50 -27.55 19.54
CA SER A 81 26.76 -26.52 18.55
C SER A 81 26.35 -27.01 17.16
N ARG A 82 25.40 -26.33 16.54
CA ARG A 82 24.94 -26.60 15.17
C ARG A 82 25.38 -25.46 14.27
N ARG A 83 25.83 -25.80 13.05
CA ARG A 83 26.45 -24.84 12.13
C ARG A 83 25.67 -24.73 10.84
N ALA A 84 25.40 -23.50 10.42
CA ALA A 84 24.88 -23.13 9.11
C ALA A 84 25.85 -22.16 8.42
N LEU A 85 25.79 -22.12 7.10
CA LEU A 85 26.59 -21.21 6.28
C LEU A 85 25.67 -20.18 5.62
N PHE A 86 25.91 -18.89 5.86
CA PHE A 86 25.19 -17.81 5.19
C PHE A 86 26.11 -17.19 4.15
N ALA A 87 25.68 -17.08 2.90
CA ALA A 87 26.51 -16.56 1.83
C ALA A 87 25.72 -15.61 0.93
N GLU A 88 26.39 -14.64 0.32
CA GLU A 88 25.77 -13.80 -0.70
C GLU A 88 26.17 -14.24 -2.13
N ALA A 89 25.20 -14.22 -3.05
CA ALA A 89 25.47 -14.34 -4.48
C ALA A 89 25.49 -12.94 -5.11
N LEU A 90 26.63 -12.26 -5.02
CA LEU A 90 26.83 -10.96 -5.66
C LEU A 90 27.05 -11.14 -7.18
N TRP A 91 26.06 -10.80 -7.99
CA TRP A 91 26.19 -10.76 -9.45
C TRP A 91 26.33 -9.32 -10.00
N ALA A 92 26.21 -8.31 -9.13
CA ALA A 92 26.28 -6.89 -9.49
C ALA A 92 27.62 -6.47 -10.10
N ASP A 93 28.73 -7.09 -9.67
CA ASP A 93 30.06 -6.79 -10.22
C ASP A 93 30.18 -7.28 -11.66
N THR A 94 29.71 -8.50 -11.93
CA THR A 94 29.62 -9.03 -13.31
C THR A 94 28.69 -8.14 -14.14
N PHE A 95 27.55 -7.72 -13.59
CA PHE A 95 26.62 -6.82 -14.26
C PHE A 95 27.25 -5.48 -14.64
N THR A 96 28.02 -4.88 -13.74
CA THR A 96 28.71 -3.61 -13.96
C THR A 96 29.83 -3.74 -14.99
N ALA A 97 30.57 -4.86 -14.97
CA ALA A 97 31.66 -5.14 -15.91
C ALA A 97 31.18 -5.26 -17.36
N LEU A 98 29.94 -5.71 -17.60
CA LEU A 98 29.36 -5.82 -18.94
C LEU A 98 29.11 -4.45 -19.61
N GLY A 99 29.22 -3.34 -18.88
CA GLY A 99 29.03 -1.98 -19.41
C GLY A 99 27.55 -1.60 -19.60
N ARG A 100 27.29 -0.37 -20.04
CA ARG A 100 25.93 0.18 -20.17
C ARG A 100 25.37 -0.04 -21.58
N PRO A 101 24.12 -0.51 -21.73
CA PRO A 101 23.45 -0.58 -23.02
C PRO A 101 22.98 0.80 -23.46
N SER A 102 22.65 0.93 -24.74
CA SER A 102 22.31 2.23 -25.32
C SER A 102 21.09 2.88 -24.66
N SER A 103 21.21 4.17 -24.36
CA SER A 103 20.14 4.98 -23.75
C SER A 103 18.88 4.99 -24.60
N ARG A 104 19.03 5.09 -25.93
CA ARG A 104 17.92 5.04 -26.90
C ARG A 104 17.12 3.74 -26.76
N ARG A 105 17.76 2.57 -26.78
CA ARG A 105 17.05 1.28 -26.64
C ARG A 105 16.39 1.14 -25.27
N THR A 106 17.02 1.65 -24.21
CA THR A 106 16.43 1.65 -22.86
C THR A 106 15.19 2.54 -22.78
N LEU A 107 15.20 3.71 -23.43
CA LEU A 107 14.05 4.60 -23.50
C LEU A 107 12.92 4.00 -24.34
N THR A 108 13.22 3.43 -25.51
CA THR A 108 12.23 2.75 -26.35
C THR A 108 11.57 1.59 -25.59
N PHE A 109 12.35 0.77 -24.89
CA PHE A 109 11.84 -0.29 -24.03
C PHE A 109 10.91 0.24 -22.93
N LEU A 110 11.29 1.33 -22.26
CA LEU A 110 10.45 1.97 -21.24
C LEU A 110 9.10 2.40 -21.81
N VAL A 111 9.11 3.18 -22.89
CA VAL A 111 7.88 3.67 -23.53
C VAL A 111 7.03 2.51 -23.99
N ALA A 112 7.61 1.51 -24.66
CA ALA A 112 6.87 0.33 -25.09
C ALA A 112 6.20 -0.40 -23.90
N SER A 113 6.86 -0.44 -22.74
CA SER A 113 6.40 -1.16 -21.54
C SER A 113 5.43 -0.38 -20.65
N LEU A 114 5.23 0.92 -20.84
CA LEU A 114 4.38 1.75 -19.95
C LEU A 114 2.95 1.21 -19.78
N PRO A 115 2.25 0.69 -20.81
CA PRO A 115 0.91 0.13 -20.63
C PRO A 115 0.87 -1.07 -19.68
N LEU A 116 1.98 -1.80 -19.50
CA LEU A 116 2.06 -2.92 -18.56
C LEU A 116 1.97 -2.47 -17.11
N LEU A 117 2.22 -1.18 -16.80
CA LEU A 117 2.02 -0.65 -15.45
C LEU A 117 0.56 -0.81 -14.98
N PHE A 118 -0.41 -0.77 -15.90
CA PHE A 118 -1.81 -1.02 -15.56
C PHE A 118 -2.06 -2.46 -15.09
N TRP A 119 -1.30 -3.44 -15.61
CA TRP A 119 -1.38 -4.84 -15.19
C TRP A 119 -0.70 -5.08 -13.84
N VAL A 120 0.37 -4.35 -13.55
CA VAL A 120 1.09 -4.38 -12.27
C VAL A 120 0.25 -3.82 -11.11
N VAL A 121 -0.70 -2.92 -11.40
CA VAL A 121 -1.60 -2.29 -10.41
C VAL A 121 -2.84 -3.13 -10.10
N GLY A 122 -3.19 -4.07 -10.98
CA GLY A 122 -4.39 -4.89 -10.89
C GLY A 122 -4.46 -5.81 -9.66
N PRO A 123 -5.62 -6.44 -9.41
CA PRO A 123 -5.75 -7.48 -8.39
C PRO A 123 -4.88 -8.70 -8.76
N ASP A 124 -4.26 -9.34 -7.77
CA ASP A 124 -3.64 -10.64 -7.99
C ASP A 124 -4.68 -11.76 -7.88
N ARG A 125 -4.28 -13.01 -8.16
CA ARG A 125 -5.15 -14.19 -8.01
C ARG A 125 -5.78 -14.31 -6.62
N ARG A 126 -5.08 -13.88 -5.57
CA ARG A 126 -5.57 -13.96 -4.18
C ARG A 126 -6.68 -12.94 -3.94
N ASP A 127 -6.52 -11.72 -4.47
CA ASP A 127 -7.57 -10.71 -4.47
C ASP A 127 -8.77 -11.19 -5.31
N LEU A 128 -8.55 -11.73 -6.51
CA LEU A 128 -9.62 -12.22 -7.37
C LEU A 128 -10.42 -13.36 -6.74
N ARG A 129 -9.76 -14.39 -6.17
CA ARG A 129 -10.44 -15.52 -5.50
C ARG A 129 -11.48 -15.04 -4.48
N VAL A 130 -11.18 -13.98 -3.74
CA VAL A 130 -12.09 -13.41 -2.74
C VAL A 130 -13.16 -12.52 -3.40
N LEU A 131 -12.79 -11.72 -4.40
CA LEU A 131 -13.71 -10.81 -5.09
C LEU A 131 -14.76 -11.54 -5.95
N THR A 132 -14.39 -12.69 -6.52
CA THR A 132 -15.26 -13.53 -7.35
C THR A 132 -15.87 -14.68 -6.58
N SER A 133 -15.59 -14.81 -5.28
CA SER A 133 -16.17 -15.88 -4.46
C SER A 133 -17.70 -15.73 -4.39
N PRO A 134 -18.47 -16.81 -4.60
CA PRO A 134 -19.90 -16.78 -4.34
C PRO A 134 -20.23 -16.71 -2.84
N ASP A 135 -19.26 -16.96 -1.95
CA ASP A 135 -19.48 -16.89 -0.50
C ASP A 135 -19.90 -15.49 -0.05
N ARG A 136 -21.06 -15.42 0.61
CA ARG A 136 -21.66 -14.19 1.15
C ARG A 136 -21.51 -14.06 2.66
N SER A 137 -20.74 -14.94 3.31
CA SER A 137 -20.45 -14.88 4.74
C SER A 137 -19.93 -13.49 5.16
N PRO A 138 -20.19 -13.04 6.40
CA PRO A 138 -19.68 -11.75 6.88
C PRO A 138 -18.15 -11.65 6.79
N GLN A 139 -17.46 -12.78 6.93
CA GLN A 139 -16.01 -12.87 6.77
C GLN A 139 -15.59 -12.69 5.31
N ALA A 140 -16.22 -13.39 4.37
CA ALA A 140 -15.93 -13.23 2.94
C ALA A 140 -16.21 -11.80 2.45
N ARG A 141 -17.33 -11.18 2.85
CA ARG A 141 -17.62 -9.77 2.53
C ARG A 141 -16.55 -8.84 3.06
N ARG A 142 -16.07 -9.09 4.28
CA ARG A 142 -15.00 -8.30 4.89
C ARG A 142 -13.71 -8.45 4.09
N GLU A 143 -13.32 -9.68 3.75
CA GLU A 143 -12.11 -9.93 2.97
C GLU A 143 -12.19 -9.34 1.56
N ALA A 144 -13.36 -9.39 0.91
CA ALA A 144 -13.61 -8.74 -0.37
C ALA A 144 -13.45 -7.23 -0.26
N GLY A 145 -14.03 -6.60 0.78
CA GLY A 145 -13.82 -5.18 1.06
C GLY A 145 -12.34 -4.83 1.29
N LEU A 146 -11.56 -5.70 1.93
CA LEU A 146 -10.12 -5.51 2.07
C LEU A 146 -9.38 -5.63 0.73
N ALA A 147 -9.79 -6.55 -0.14
CA ALA A 147 -9.23 -6.69 -1.49
C ALA A 147 -9.52 -5.45 -2.36
N GLN A 148 -10.76 -4.96 -2.34
CA GLN A 148 -11.15 -3.71 -2.99
C GLN A 148 -10.35 -2.52 -2.47
N MET A 149 -10.20 -2.41 -1.15
CA MET A 149 -9.41 -1.36 -0.53
C MET A 149 -7.94 -1.41 -1.00
N ARG A 150 -7.32 -2.60 -1.05
CA ARG A 150 -5.95 -2.76 -1.57
C ARG A 150 -5.83 -2.29 -3.02
N LEU A 151 -6.77 -2.68 -3.89
CA LEU A 151 -6.82 -2.25 -5.28
C LEU A 151 -6.96 -0.73 -5.39
N MET A 152 -7.90 -0.14 -4.66
CA MET A 152 -8.11 1.30 -4.61
C MET A 152 -6.83 2.05 -4.18
N TRP A 153 -6.08 1.52 -3.21
CA TRP A 153 -4.80 2.12 -2.79
C TRP A 153 -3.71 2.07 -3.87
N ARG A 154 -3.62 0.98 -4.63
CA ARG A 154 -2.68 0.88 -5.76
C ARG A 154 -3.06 1.86 -6.86
N LEU A 155 -4.35 1.94 -7.20
CA LEU A 155 -4.88 2.90 -8.17
C LEU A 155 -4.64 4.35 -7.71
N LEU A 156 -4.87 4.66 -6.44
CA LEU A 156 -4.64 5.98 -5.88
C LEU A 156 -3.15 6.35 -5.94
N THR A 157 -2.26 5.41 -5.66
CA THR A 157 -0.80 5.63 -5.75
C THR A 157 -0.39 5.91 -7.20
N LEU A 158 -0.93 5.15 -8.16
CA LEU A 158 -0.71 5.41 -9.59
C LEU A 158 -1.23 6.81 -9.97
N ALA A 159 -2.43 7.18 -9.51
CA ALA A 159 -3.01 8.48 -9.77
C ALA A 159 -2.14 9.62 -9.21
N VAL A 160 -1.56 9.46 -8.02
CA VAL A 160 -0.59 10.43 -7.45
C VAL A 160 0.62 10.56 -8.34
N ILE A 161 1.26 9.45 -8.69
CA ILE A 161 2.48 9.45 -9.52
C ILE A 161 2.19 10.10 -10.88
N ALA A 162 1.08 9.71 -11.52
CA ALA A 162 0.66 10.28 -12.81
C ALA A 162 0.40 11.79 -12.68
N THR A 163 -0.28 12.22 -11.62
CA THR A 163 -0.58 13.64 -11.37
C THR A 163 0.69 14.45 -11.14
N THR A 164 1.62 13.94 -10.31
CA THR A 164 2.93 14.57 -10.08
C THR A 164 3.74 14.66 -11.37
N LEU A 165 3.70 13.62 -12.21
CA LEU A 165 4.39 13.60 -13.50
C LEU A 165 3.80 14.65 -14.47
N VAL A 166 2.48 14.67 -14.63
CA VAL A 166 1.78 15.64 -15.49
C VAL A 166 2.10 17.06 -15.03
N TYR A 167 2.03 17.34 -13.72
CA TYR A 167 2.39 18.65 -13.20
C TYR A 167 3.85 19.00 -13.43
N GLY A 168 4.77 18.06 -13.20
CA GLY A 168 6.20 18.28 -13.45
C GLY A 168 6.46 18.64 -14.92
N ILE A 169 5.78 17.97 -15.85
CA ILE A 169 5.85 18.25 -17.29
C ILE A 169 5.21 19.60 -17.61
N SER A 170 4.01 19.89 -17.09
CA SER A 170 3.34 21.17 -17.31
C SER A 170 4.16 22.33 -16.75
N LEU A 171 4.73 22.20 -15.56
CA LEU A 171 5.60 23.20 -14.95
C LEU A 171 6.86 23.42 -15.79
N ALA A 172 7.48 22.34 -16.27
CA ALA A 172 8.62 22.42 -17.20
C ALA A 172 8.23 23.19 -18.48
N ALA A 173 7.07 22.88 -19.08
CA ALA A 173 6.61 23.54 -20.30
C ALA A 173 6.43 25.07 -20.15
N HIS A 174 6.16 25.57 -18.95
CA HIS A 174 5.95 27.00 -18.69
C HIS A 174 7.15 27.69 -18.01
N SER A 175 8.19 26.94 -17.64
CA SER A 175 9.35 27.46 -16.91
C SER A 175 10.64 26.85 -17.43
N LEU A 176 11.51 27.70 -17.97
CA LEU A 176 12.85 27.30 -18.43
C LEU A 176 13.67 26.66 -17.30
N LEU A 177 13.62 27.25 -16.10
CA LEU A 177 14.31 26.71 -14.92
C LEU A 177 13.80 25.30 -14.58
N ALA A 178 12.48 25.10 -14.54
CA ALA A 178 11.90 23.79 -14.27
C ALA A 178 12.25 22.78 -15.37
N THR A 179 12.30 23.21 -16.64
CA THR A 179 12.77 22.38 -17.75
C THR A 179 14.22 21.94 -17.57
N VAL A 180 15.13 22.88 -17.28
CA VAL A 180 16.55 22.58 -17.07
C VAL A 180 16.73 21.64 -15.87
N LEU A 181 16.00 21.86 -14.78
CA LEU A 181 16.01 20.97 -13.61
C LEU A 181 15.47 19.58 -13.92
N LEU A 182 14.35 19.48 -14.64
CA LEU A 182 13.75 18.21 -15.03
C LEU A 182 14.66 17.42 -15.98
N LEU A 183 15.19 18.07 -17.03
CA LEU A 183 16.14 17.46 -17.96
C LEU A 183 17.44 17.08 -17.26
N GLY A 184 17.95 17.92 -16.37
CA GLY A 184 19.11 17.63 -15.53
C GLY A 184 18.89 16.42 -14.64
N LEU A 185 17.72 16.33 -13.99
CA LEU A 185 17.33 15.18 -13.17
C LEU A 185 17.19 13.90 -13.99
N LEU A 186 16.53 13.97 -15.15
CA LEU A 186 16.37 12.84 -16.08
C LEU A 186 17.72 12.38 -16.63
N ALA A 187 18.60 13.31 -17.02
CA ALA A 187 19.94 13.03 -17.50
C ALA A 187 20.82 12.43 -16.40
N TRP A 188 20.74 12.96 -15.18
CA TRP A 188 21.41 12.40 -14.01
C TRP A 188 20.90 10.98 -13.71
N PHE A 189 19.58 10.77 -13.70
CA PHE A 189 18.96 9.47 -13.45
C PHE A 189 19.33 8.44 -14.53
N ALA A 190 19.27 8.83 -15.81
CA ALA A 190 19.66 8.00 -16.94
C ALA A 190 21.14 7.58 -16.87
N ARG A 191 22.02 8.48 -16.40
CA ARG A 191 23.46 8.21 -16.17
C ARG A 191 23.76 7.60 -14.80
N SER A 192 22.79 7.51 -13.91
CA SER A 192 22.99 7.01 -12.56
C SER A 192 23.21 5.49 -12.58
N ARG A 193 24.12 5.01 -11.73
CA ARG A 193 24.24 3.56 -11.46
C ARG A 193 22.98 2.99 -10.78
N ARG A 194 22.06 3.86 -10.33
CA ARG A 194 20.78 3.49 -9.70
C ARG A 194 19.61 3.38 -10.68
N ASN A 195 19.89 3.38 -11.99
CA ASN A 195 18.85 3.28 -13.01
C ASN A 195 18.25 1.86 -13.05
N LEU A 196 17.23 1.60 -12.21
CA LEU A 196 16.53 0.32 -12.09
C LEU A 196 15.97 -0.20 -13.43
N LEU A 197 15.58 0.71 -14.32
CA LEU A 197 15.09 0.34 -15.65
C LEU A 197 16.14 -0.41 -16.46
N TRP A 198 17.42 -0.04 -16.31
CA TRP A 198 18.51 -0.75 -16.97
C TRP A 198 18.63 -2.19 -16.45
N HIS A 199 18.59 -2.37 -15.13
CA HIS A 199 18.62 -3.68 -14.50
C HIS A 199 17.49 -4.57 -15.03
N VAL A 200 16.26 -4.07 -15.03
CA VAL A 200 15.08 -4.78 -15.52
C VAL A 200 15.23 -5.16 -16.99
N ARG A 201 15.65 -4.22 -17.86
CA ARG A 201 15.82 -4.48 -19.29
C ARG A 201 16.82 -5.60 -19.56
N VAL A 202 17.96 -5.64 -18.87
CA VAL A 202 18.96 -6.68 -19.11
C VAL A 202 18.38 -8.06 -18.83
N ALA A 203 17.72 -8.26 -17.68
CA ALA A 203 17.15 -9.57 -17.37
C ALA A 203 15.94 -9.95 -18.25
N ALA A 204 15.19 -8.96 -18.74
CA ALA A 204 14.02 -9.19 -19.58
C ALA A 204 14.39 -9.47 -21.04
N VAL A 205 15.35 -8.75 -21.62
CA VAL A 205 15.53 -8.66 -23.08
C VAL A 205 16.98 -8.92 -23.56
N ASP A 206 17.99 -8.74 -22.71
CA ASP A 206 19.39 -8.91 -23.12
C ASP A 206 19.89 -10.33 -22.79
N GLU A 207 19.55 -11.28 -23.67
CA GLU A 207 19.77 -12.71 -23.42
C GLU A 207 21.27 -13.08 -23.31
N GLU A 208 22.13 -12.43 -24.09
CA GLU A 208 23.59 -12.65 -24.05
C GLU A 208 24.16 -12.28 -22.68
N ARG A 209 23.87 -11.07 -22.20
CA ARG A 209 24.30 -10.62 -20.87
C ARG A 209 23.68 -11.46 -19.78
N THR A 210 22.40 -11.80 -19.93
CA THR A 210 21.69 -12.64 -18.96
C THR A 210 22.36 -14.00 -18.83
N ARG A 211 22.79 -14.64 -19.92
CA ARG A 211 23.50 -15.93 -19.88
C ARG A 211 24.80 -15.84 -19.07
N GLN A 212 25.55 -14.76 -19.21
CA GLN A 212 26.78 -14.54 -18.46
C GLN A 212 26.51 -14.35 -16.95
N LEU A 213 25.41 -13.69 -16.59
CA LEU A 213 24.95 -13.57 -15.20
C LEU A 213 24.51 -14.93 -14.64
N LEU A 214 23.74 -15.71 -15.41
CA LEU A 214 23.29 -17.04 -15.01
C LEU A 214 24.49 -17.97 -14.77
N ALA A 215 25.47 -17.98 -15.69
CA ALA A 215 26.70 -18.76 -15.53
C ALA A 215 27.46 -18.38 -14.25
N HIS A 216 27.47 -17.09 -13.89
CA HIS A 216 28.03 -16.64 -12.61
C HIS A 216 27.24 -17.18 -11.41
N LEU A 217 25.91 -17.09 -11.43
CA LEU A 217 25.04 -17.60 -10.36
C LEU A 217 25.14 -19.13 -10.20
N HIS A 218 25.24 -19.89 -11.30
CA HIS A 218 25.51 -21.33 -11.25
C HIS A 218 26.80 -21.64 -10.48
N ARG A 219 27.87 -20.84 -10.66
CA ARG A 219 29.12 -21.03 -9.90
C ARG A 219 28.93 -20.77 -8.39
N LYS A 220 28.07 -19.81 -8.03
CA LYS A 220 27.75 -19.50 -6.62
C LYS A 220 26.96 -20.61 -5.94
N VAL A 221 25.96 -21.16 -6.62
CA VAL A 221 25.19 -22.30 -6.09
C VAL A 221 26.11 -23.51 -5.98
N ALA A 222 26.89 -23.85 -7.02
CA ALA A 222 27.82 -24.96 -6.98
C ALA A 222 28.87 -24.82 -5.86
N TRP A 223 29.30 -23.60 -5.53
CA TRP A 223 30.17 -23.34 -4.38
C TRP A 223 29.46 -23.69 -3.06
N MET A 224 28.21 -23.31 -2.88
CA MET A 224 27.41 -23.70 -1.71
C MET A 224 27.24 -25.22 -1.63
N GLU A 225 26.97 -25.89 -2.75
CA GLU A 225 26.81 -27.35 -2.80
C GLU A 225 28.08 -28.11 -2.40
N ARG A 226 29.27 -27.57 -2.67
CA ARG A 226 30.53 -28.20 -2.22
C ARG A 226 30.71 -28.13 -0.71
N HIS A 227 30.14 -27.12 -0.06
CA HIS A 227 30.38 -26.82 1.35
C HIS A 227 29.25 -27.28 2.28
N CYS A 228 28.03 -27.43 1.76
CA CYS A 228 26.83 -27.76 2.53
C CYS A 228 26.20 -29.09 2.09
N ASP A 229 25.44 -29.74 2.97
CA ASP A 229 24.60 -30.88 2.60
C ASP A 229 23.33 -30.45 1.87
N GLU A 230 22.70 -29.39 2.37
CA GLU A 230 21.49 -28.80 1.81
C GLU A 230 21.69 -27.30 1.57
N VAL A 231 21.07 -26.78 0.52
CA VAL A 231 21.10 -25.37 0.14
C VAL A 231 19.69 -24.81 0.09
N VAL A 232 19.50 -23.66 0.73
CA VAL A 232 18.31 -22.82 0.68
C VAL A 232 18.67 -21.54 -0.07
N VAL A 233 17.96 -21.26 -1.15
CA VAL A 233 18.16 -20.02 -1.92
C VAL A 233 17.12 -19.00 -1.50
N VAL A 234 17.55 -17.83 -1.05
CA VAL A 234 16.68 -16.69 -0.68
C VAL A 234 16.93 -15.55 -1.66
N ALA A 235 15.98 -15.29 -2.54
CA ALA A 235 16.16 -14.40 -3.66
C ALA A 235 15.10 -13.28 -3.71
N HIS A 236 15.54 -12.04 -3.88
CA HIS A 236 14.67 -10.86 -3.80
C HIS A 236 14.63 -10.07 -5.09
N SER A 237 13.46 -9.51 -5.43
CA SER A 237 13.27 -8.72 -6.66
C SER A 237 13.79 -9.49 -7.87
N GLN A 238 14.38 -8.84 -8.88
CA GLN A 238 14.98 -9.51 -10.05
C GLN A 238 15.92 -10.70 -9.74
N GLY A 239 16.53 -10.77 -8.56
CA GLY A 239 17.38 -11.89 -8.16
C GLY A 239 16.58 -13.20 -8.07
N GLY A 240 15.29 -13.11 -7.71
CA GLY A 240 14.38 -14.25 -7.75
C GLY A 240 14.10 -14.74 -9.16
N TYR A 241 13.90 -13.84 -10.12
CA TYR A 241 13.81 -14.21 -11.54
C TYR A 241 15.07 -14.89 -12.07
N LEU A 242 16.25 -14.34 -11.75
CA LEU A 242 17.50 -14.96 -12.19
C LEU A 242 17.72 -16.34 -11.54
N MET A 243 17.41 -16.48 -10.24
CA MET A 243 17.55 -17.77 -9.57
C MET A 243 16.53 -18.81 -10.02
N HIS A 244 15.30 -18.40 -10.34
CA HIS A 244 14.33 -19.28 -10.98
C HIS A 244 14.88 -19.83 -12.29
N ARG A 245 15.49 -19.01 -13.15
CA ARG A 245 16.15 -19.51 -14.37
C ARG A 245 17.30 -20.47 -14.09
N VAL A 246 18.10 -20.22 -13.05
CA VAL A 246 19.20 -21.11 -12.61
C VAL A 246 18.69 -22.46 -12.11
N LEU A 247 17.47 -22.50 -11.56
CA LEU A 247 16.84 -23.69 -10.97
C LEU A 247 15.72 -24.29 -11.85
N SER A 248 15.49 -23.70 -13.03
CA SER A 248 14.44 -24.12 -13.94
C SER A 248 14.79 -25.44 -14.65
N PRO A 249 13.80 -26.21 -15.15
CA PRO A 249 14.06 -27.41 -15.94
C PRO A 249 14.90 -27.14 -17.21
N THR A 250 14.84 -25.92 -17.72
CA THR A 250 15.59 -25.46 -18.90
C THR A 250 17.00 -24.96 -18.57
N ALA A 251 17.45 -25.11 -17.33
CA ALA A 251 18.76 -24.65 -16.91
C ALA A 251 19.89 -25.51 -17.51
N ASP A 252 21.00 -24.88 -17.88
CA ASP A 252 22.17 -25.57 -18.44
C ASP A 252 22.83 -26.53 -17.43
N ARG A 253 22.54 -26.38 -16.12
CA ARG A 253 23.12 -27.15 -15.03
C ARG A 253 22.11 -27.37 -13.91
N HIS A 254 22.11 -28.59 -13.37
CA HIS A 254 21.29 -28.98 -12.23
C HIS A 254 22.02 -28.76 -10.90
N HIS A 255 21.26 -28.44 -9.85
CA HIS A 255 21.78 -28.19 -8.49
C HIS A 255 21.07 -29.10 -7.46
N PRO A 256 21.49 -30.37 -7.33
CA PRO A 256 20.76 -31.40 -6.59
C PRO A 256 20.70 -31.20 -5.07
N LYS A 257 21.53 -30.32 -4.50
CA LYS A 257 21.50 -30.02 -3.05
C LYS A 257 20.59 -28.85 -2.72
N VAL A 258 20.01 -28.15 -3.70
CA VAL A 258 19.03 -27.10 -3.46
C VAL A 258 17.71 -27.75 -3.04
N ARG A 259 17.33 -27.58 -1.77
CA ARG A 259 16.10 -28.15 -1.21
C ARG A 259 14.93 -27.17 -1.20
N ARG A 260 15.23 -25.87 -1.09
CA ARG A 260 14.20 -24.82 -0.96
C ARG A 260 14.58 -23.57 -1.74
N PHE A 261 13.60 -23.03 -2.46
CA PHE A 261 13.68 -21.72 -3.10
C PHE A 261 12.67 -20.76 -2.46
N ILE A 262 13.19 -19.67 -1.88
CA ILE A 262 12.41 -18.61 -1.26
C ILE A 262 12.51 -17.35 -2.13
N GLY A 263 11.49 -17.11 -2.93
CA GLY A 263 11.30 -15.86 -3.66
C GLY A 263 10.68 -14.78 -2.77
N VAL A 264 11.18 -13.55 -2.85
CA VAL A 264 10.68 -12.41 -2.08
C VAL A 264 10.41 -11.25 -3.03
N GLY A 265 9.14 -11.04 -3.37
CA GLY A 265 8.76 -10.09 -4.42
C GLY A 265 9.59 -10.32 -5.69
N SER A 266 9.81 -11.57 -6.08
CA SER A 266 10.90 -12.07 -6.94
C SER A 266 10.99 -11.53 -8.37
N GLY A 267 10.19 -10.53 -8.75
CA GLY A 267 10.16 -9.99 -10.11
C GLY A 267 9.78 -11.02 -11.18
N LEU A 268 9.50 -12.28 -10.80
CA LEU A 268 9.28 -13.41 -11.71
C LEU A 268 8.19 -13.09 -12.72
N LYS A 269 7.02 -12.70 -12.21
CA LYS A 269 5.86 -12.37 -13.02
C LYS A 269 6.10 -11.15 -13.92
N PRO A 270 6.47 -9.97 -13.40
CA PRO A 270 6.63 -8.79 -14.25
C PRO A 270 7.79 -8.92 -15.26
N ILE A 271 8.92 -9.51 -14.89
CA ILE A 271 10.06 -9.66 -15.82
C ILE A 271 9.75 -10.69 -16.90
N SER A 272 9.09 -11.81 -16.55
CA SER A 272 8.65 -12.79 -17.54
C SER A 272 7.63 -12.19 -18.50
N LEU A 273 6.66 -11.40 -18.00
CA LEU A 273 5.73 -10.72 -18.89
C LEU A 273 6.43 -9.70 -19.79
N LEU A 274 7.41 -8.94 -19.28
CA LEU A 274 8.21 -8.01 -20.09
C LEU A 274 8.98 -8.75 -21.19
N LYS A 275 9.52 -9.93 -20.90
CA LYS A 275 10.20 -10.79 -21.89
C LYS A 275 9.24 -11.27 -22.96
N THR A 276 8.07 -11.78 -22.58
CA THR A 276 7.00 -12.17 -23.52
C THR A 276 6.56 -10.98 -24.37
N PHE A 277 6.41 -9.82 -23.75
CA PHE A 277 5.97 -8.60 -24.43
C PHE A 277 6.93 -8.14 -25.52
N ASP A 278 8.24 -8.12 -25.21
CA ASP A 278 9.27 -7.71 -26.15
C ASP A 278 9.38 -8.68 -27.34
N SER A 279 9.21 -9.99 -27.08
CA SER A 279 9.28 -11.04 -28.12
C SER A 279 8.01 -11.23 -28.94
N SER A 280 6.82 -10.91 -28.40
CA SER A 280 5.53 -11.16 -29.05
C SER A 280 5.01 -10.02 -29.94
N GLY A 281 5.61 -8.84 -29.85
CA GLY A 281 5.18 -7.68 -30.66
C GLY A 281 3.82 -7.09 -30.27
N ILE A 282 3.24 -7.45 -29.12
CA ILE A 282 1.92 -6.98 -28.65
C ILE A 282 1.88 -5.51 -28.19
N GLY A 283 3.02 -4.82 -28.20
CA GLY A 283 3.16 -3.44 -27.70
C GLY A 283 2.23 -2.40 -28.29
N PRO A 284 2.12 -2.29 -29.62
CA PRO A 284 1.17 -1.39 -30.25
C PRO A 284 -0.27 -1.68 -29.81
N GLY A 285 -0.66 -2.96 -29.69
CA GLY A 285 -1.99 -3.36 -29.23
C GLY A 285 -2.30 -2.93 -27.79
N LEU A 286 -1.32 -3.03 -26.88
CA LEU A 286 -1.49 -2.53 -25.51
C LEU A 286 -1.62 -1.01 -25.45
N TRP A 287 -0.83 -0.28 -26.23
CA TRP A 287 -0.96 1.17 -26.34
C TRP A 287 -2.30 1.57 -26.94
N ALA A 288 -2.79 0.85 -27.94
CA ALA A 288 -4.13 1.07 -28.49
C ALA A 288 -5.18 0.96 -27.37
N HIS A 289 -5.16 -0.10 -26.55
CA HIS A 289 -6.06 -0.21 -25.40
C HIS A 289 -5.92 0.93 -24.38
N ALA A 290 -4.69 1.30 -24.03
CA ALA A 290 -4.44 2.38 -23.08
C ALA A 290 -4.98 3.74 -23.58
N LEU A 291 -4.85 4.02 -24.89
CA LEU A 291 -5.35 5.25 -25.53
C LEU A 291 -6.85 5.22 -25.77
N LEU A 292 -7.44 4.04 -25.94
CA LEU A 292 -8.87 3.84 -26.14
C LEU A 292 -9.67 3.90 -24.84
N PHE A 293 -9.03 3.62 -23.70
CA PHE A 293 -9.69 3.61 -22.39
C PHE A 293 -10.33 4.97 -22.01
N PRO A 294 -9.68 6.14 -22.20
CA PRO A 294 -10.35 7.44 -22.03
C PRO A 294 -11.58 7.64 -22.91
N ALA A 295 -11.56 7.15 -24.15
CA ALA A 295 -12.70 7.24 -25.07
C ALA A 295 -13.87 6.36 -24.61
N CYS A 296 -13.59 5.16 -24.09
CA CYS A 296 -14.58 4.30 -23.46
C CYS A 296 -15.20 4.94 -22.22
N LEU A 297 -14.34 5.45 -21.34
CA LEU A 297 -14.77 6.21 -20.19
C LEU A 297 -15.73 7.31 -20.66
N TRP A 298 -15.30 8.18 -21.59
CA TRP A 298 -16.12 9.27 -22.09
C TRP A 298 -17.47 8.79 -22.64
N GLY A 299 -17.46 7.77 -23.51
CA GLY A 299 -18.67 7.18 -24.08
C GLY A 299 -19.62 6.60 -23.03
N LEU A 300 -19.12 6.01 -21.95
CA LEU A 300 -19.92 5.51 -20.83
C LEU A 300 -20.31 6.59 -19.82
N GLY A 301 -19.91 7.84 -20.03
CA GLY A 301 -20.13 8.94 -19.10
C GLY A 301 -21.59 9.12 -18.66
N PRO A 302 -22.57 9.15 -19.60
CA PRO A 302 -24.00 9.28 -19.26
C PRO A 302 -24.53 8.16 -18.35
N LEU A 303 -23.96 6.96 -18.44
CA LEU A 303 -24.40 5.80 -17.65
C LEU A 303 -23.64 5.62 -16.34
N THR A 304 -22.50 6.29 -16.16
CA THR A 304 -21.57 6.02 -15.06
C THR A 304 -21.36 7.24 -14.15
N TRP A 305 -20.55 8.21 -14.58
CA TRP A 305 -20.17 9.33 -13.72
C TRP A 305 -21.14 10.50 -13.75
N GLN A 306 -21.97 10.66 -14.80
CA GLN A 306 -22.96 11.73 -14.81
C GLN A 306 -24.05 11.49 -13.73
N PRO A 307 -24.64 10.29 -13.59
CA PRO A 307 -25.59 9.99 -12.52
C PRO A 307 -24.95 10.06 -11.14
N LEU A 308 -23.71 9.57 -11.00
CA LEU A 308 -22.96 9.68 -9.75
C LEU A 308 -22.69 11.13 -9.37
N GLY A 309 -22.34 11.96 -10.35
CA GLY A 309 -22.11 13.39 -10.20
C GLY A 309 -23.37 14.11 -9.74
N TRP A 310 -24.49 13.86 -10.42
CA TRP A 310 -25.81 14.37 -10.06
C TRP A 310 -26.24 13.92 -8.66
N LEU A 311 -26.10 12.64 -8.33
CA LEU A 311 -26.47 12.10 -7.02
C LEU A 311 -25.65 12.77 -5.92
N THR A 312 -24.34 12.91 -6.12
CA THR A 312 -23.45 13.57 -5.17
C THR A 312 -23.85 15.04 -4.96
N GLN A 313 -24.11 15.77 -6.05
CA GLN A 313 -24.56 17.17 -5.97
C GLN A 313 -25.92 17.29 -5.29
N THR A 314 -26.85 16.39 -5.60
CA THR A 314 -28.19 16.36 -5.00
C THR A 314 -28.08 16.11 -3.50
N ILE A 315 -27.32 15.10 -3.07
CA ILE A 315 -27.09 14.82 -1.65
C ILE A 315 -26.46 16.04 -0.95
N LEU A 316 -25.47 16.69 -1.55
CA LEU A 316 -24.83 17.87 -0.98
C LEU A 316 -25.79 19.06 -0.86
N ARG A 317 -26.60 19.32 -1.89
CA ARG A 317 -27.64 20.36 -1.87
C ARG A 317 -28.69 20.07 -0.82
N GLN A 318 -29.21 18.85 -0.77
CA GLN A 318 -30.20 18.43 0.23
C GLN A 318 -29.63 18.51 1.66
N LEU A 319 -28.38 18.11 1.86
CA LEU A 319 -27.69 18.28 3.14
C LEU A 319 -27.55 19.76 3.51
N TYR A 320 -27.24 20.62 2.54
CA TYR A 320 -27.18 22.06 2.74
C TYR A 320 -28.55 22.64 3.12
N LEU A 321 -29.65 22.26 2.45
CA LEU A 321 -31.00 22.69 2.82
C LEU A 321 -31.41 22.17 4.20
N ALA A 322 -31.17 20.89 4.50
CA ALA A 322 -31.43 20.31 5.80
C ALA A 322 -30.67 21.08 6.90
N LEU A 323 -29.43 21.48 6.62
CA LEU A 323 -28.65 22.33 7.51
C LEU A 323 -29.29 23.72 7.66
N GLN A 324 -29.74 24.36 6.58
CA GLN A 324 -30.45 25.65 6.65
C GLN A 324 -31.72 25.57 7.52
N VAL A 325 -32.47 24.47 7.43
CA VAL A 325 -33.65 24.21 8.27
C VAL A 325 -33.24 23.98 9.73
N THR A 326 -32.16 23.22 9.96
CA THR A 326 -31.70 22.93 11.33
C THR A 326 -31.06 24.15 12.01
N MET A 327 -30.48 25.06 11.22
CA MET A 327 -29.87 26.31 11.70
C MET A 327 -30.84 27.48 11.75
N THR A 328 -32.11 27.24 11.46
CA THR A 328 -33.14 28.26 11.58
C THR A 328 -33.43 28.55 13.05
N PRO A 329 -33.43 29.82 13.48
CA PRO A 329 -33.88 30.18 14.81
C PRO A 329 -35.33 29.77 15.03
N SER A 330 -35.64 29.21 16.20
CA SER A 330 -36.99 28.81 16.61
C SER A 330 -37.97 29.98 16.63
N ALA A 331 -37.50 31.20 16.96
CA ALA A 331 -38.26 32.45 16.82
C ALA A 331 -38.75 32.71 15.38
N ALA A 332 -38.05 32.18 14.39
CA ALA A 332 -38.31 32.34 12.97
C ALA A 332 -39.13 31.18 12.38
N LEU A 333 -39.59 30.24 13.22
CA LEU A 333 -40.55 29.21 12.84
C LEU A 333 -42.00 29.74 12.88
N GLY A 334 -42.26 30.85 13.57
CA GLY A 334 -43.57 31.51 13.63
C GLY A 334 -43.78 32.61 12.58
N ASP A 335 -42.76 32.98 11.81
CA ASP A 335 -42.85 34.01 10.77
C ASP A 335 -43.32 33.39 9.43
N ALA A 336 -44.54 33.75 9.03
CA ALA A 336 -45.17 33.26 7.80
C ALA A 336 -44.34 33.58 6.55
N ARG A 337 -43.71 34.75 6.48
CA ARG A 337 -42.90 35.19 5.33
C ARG A 337 -41.63 34.36 5.19
N LEU A 338 -41.02 34.02 6.33
CA LEU A 338 -39.83 33.18 6.35
C LEU A 338 -40.15 31.71 6.08
N ALA A 339 -41.31 31.22 6.54
CA ALA A 339 -41.81 29.89 6.20
C ALA A 339 -42.09 29.77 4.70
N GLU A 340 -42.66 30.79 4.07
CA GLU A 340 -42.90 30.87 2.62
C GLU A 340 -41.59 30.88 1.83
N LEU A 341 -40.64 31.76 2.16
CA LEU A 341 -39.30 31.79 1.54
C LEU A 341 -38.56 30.45 1.66
N ARG A 342 -38.73 29.72 2.77
CA ARG A 342 -38.16 28.37 2.93
C ARG A 342 -38.84 27.35 2.04
N SER A 343 -40.17 27.35 2.01
CA SER A 343 -40.95 26.48 1.15
C SER A 343 -40.54 26.67 -0.32
N GLU A 344 -40.41 27.93 -0.75
CA GLU A 344 -39.93 28.30 -2.08
C GLU A 344 -38.49 27.84 -2.34
N ALA A 345 -37.57 28.03 -1.38
CA ALA A 345 -36.18 27.58 -1.53
C ALA A 345 -36.08 26.05 -1.65
N ILE A 346 -36.84 25.31 -0.83
CA ILE A 346 -36.92 23.84 -0.88
C ILE A 346 -37.52 23.39 -2.20
N ALA A 347 -38.64 23.99 -2.61
CA ALA A 347 -39.29 23.71 -3.88
C ALA A 347 -38.37 24.01 -5.07
N ALA A 348 -37.63 25.12 -5.04
CA ALA A 348 -36.71 25.51 -6.10
C ALA A 348 -35.48 24.58 -6.21
N GLU A 349 -34.95 24.10 -5.09
CA GLU A 349 -33.84 23.12 -5.11
C GLU A 349 -34.33 21.71 -5.47
N LEU A 350 -35.52 21.30 -5.03
CA LEU A 350 -36.14 20.05 -5.46
C LEU A 350 -36.43 20.09 -6.97
N HIS A 351 -36.97 21.19 -7.47
CA HIS A 351 -37.19 21.42 -8.89
C HIS A 351 -35.88 21.40 -9.68
N ARG A 352 -34.81 22.07 -9.18
CA ARG A 352 -33.47 21.99 -9.78
C ARG A 352 -32.89 20.59 -9.76
N ALA A 353 -33.10 19.80 -8.69
CA ALA A 353 -32.61 18.42 -8.61
C ALA A 353 -33.32 17.51 -9.63
N LEU A 354 -34.63 17.68 -9.81
CA LEU A 354 -35.43 16.92 -10.77
C LEU A 354 -35.12 17.32 -12.23
N THR A 355 -34.94 18.61 -12.51
CA THR A 355 -34.65 19.13 -13.86
C THR A 355 -33.18 18.94 -14.28
N SER A 356 -32.26 18.78 -13.32
CA SER A 356 -30.85 18.48 -13.60
C SER A 356 -30.53 16.99 -13.63
N MET A 357 -31.54 16.10 -13.56
CA MET A 357 -31.30 14.67 -13.74
C MET A 357 -30.62 14.43 -15.09
N PRO A 358 -29.46 13.74 -15.11
CA PRO A 358 -28.74 13.49 -16.34
C PRO A 358 -29.57 12.58 -17.23
N ASP A 359 -29.59 12.89 -18.53
CA ASP A 359 -30.17 11.98 -19.50
C ASP A 359 -29.32 10.70 -19.55
N LEU A 360 -29.94 9.58 -19.22
CA LEU A 360 -29.28 8.26 -19.27
C LEU A 360 -29.21 7.73 -20.70
N ARG A 361 -29.79 8.43 -21.68
CA ARG A 361 -29.66 8.09 -23.09
C ARG A 361 -28.26 8.43 -23.57
N LEU A 362 -27.64 7.45 -24.22
CA LEU A 362 -26.44 7.67 -24.99
C LEU A 362 -26.83 8.38 -26.28
N ASP A 363 -26.28 9.57 -26.51
CA ASP A 363 -26.38 10.19 -27.83
C ASP A 363 -25.61 9.37 -28.88
N LEU A 364 -25.73 9.75 -30.15
CA LEU A 364 -25.05 9.06 -31.24
C LEU A 364 -23.53 9.07 -31.06
N ALA A 365 -22.94 10.15 -30.56
CA ALA A 365 -21.49 10.28 -30.41
C ALA A 365 -20.95 9.35 -29.29
N HIS A 366 -21.63 9.31 -28.14
CA HIS A 366 -21.31 8.40 -27.04
C HIS A 366 -21.51 6.94 -27.45
N SER A 367 -22.61 6.65 -28.15
CA SER A 367 -22.90 5.30 -28.67
C SER A 367 -21.84 4.83 -29.66
N VAL A 368 -21.46 5.69 -30.62
CA VAL A 368 -20.39 5.39 -31.59
C VAL A 368 -19.06 5.19 -30.87
N ALA A 369 -18.73 6.00 -29.86
CA ALA A 369 -17.50 5.85 -29.09
C ALA A 369 -17.45 4.52 -28.33
N VAL A 370 -18.54 4.10 -27.68
CA VAL A 370 -18.61 2.79 -26.98
C VAL A 370 -18.50 1.63 -27.96
N VAL A 371 -19.23 1.67 -29.08
CA VAL A 371 -19.19 0.61 -30.09
C VAL A 371 -17.80 0.53 -30.75
N ALA A 372 -17.22 1.66 -31.15
CA ALA A 372 -15.87 1.70 -31.72
C ALA A 372 -14.82 1.19 -30.73
N PHE A 373 -14.94 1.56 -29.45
CA PHE A 373 -14.10 1.02 -28.38
C PHE A 373 -14.23 -0.50 -28.28
N LEU A 374 -15.44 -1.04 -28.18
CA LEU A 374 -15.68 -2.48 -28.04
C LEU A 374 -15.14 -3.25 -29.25
N ALA A 375 -15.44 -2.78 -30.46
CA ALA A 375 -14.96 -3.41 -31.70
C ALA A 375 -13.43 -3.42 -31.74
N LEU A 376 -12.78 -2.30 -31.47
CA LEU A 376 -11.33 -2.18 -31.53
C LEU A 376 -10.64 -2.91 -30.36
N ALA A 377 -11.26 -2.99 -29.19
CA ALA A 377 -10.79 -3.79 -28.07
C ALA A 377 -10.90 -5.29 -28.36
N ILE A 378 -11.97 -5.75 -29.00
CA ILE A 378 -12.12 -7.16 -29.43
C ILE A 378 -11.06 -7.50 -30.47
N VAL A 379 -10.87 -6.66 -31.49
CA VAL A 379 -9.85 -6.89 -32.54
C VAL A 379 -8.45 -6.90 -31.93
N ASN A 380 -8.06 -5.88 -31.16
CA ASN A 380 -6.76 -5.86 -30.52
C ASN A 380 -6.59 -7.01 -29.51
N GLY A 381 -7.63 -7.36 -28.77
CA GLY A 381 -7.63 -8.50 -27.85
C GLY A 381 -7.38 -9.83 -28.57
N ARG A 382 -8.00 -10.05 -29.73
CA ARG A 382 -7.72 -11.22 -30.58
C ARG A 382 -6.29 -11.23 -31.09
N LEU A 383 -5.79 -10.11 -31.61
CA LEU A 383 -4.41 -9.99 -32.09
C LEU A 383 -3.40 -10.27 -30.97
N MET A 384 -3.65 -9.74 -29.78
CA MET A 384 -2.83 -10.01 -28.60
C MET A 384 -2.90 -11.48 -28.18
N HIS A 385 -4.08 -12.09 -28.21
CA HIS A 385 -4.27 -13.50 -27.86
C HIS A 385 -3.51 -14.42 -28.81
N GLU A 386 -3.60 -14.18 -30.12
CA GLU A 386 -2.85 -14.97 -31.12
C GLU A 386 -1.33 -14.76 -30.99
N ALA A 387 -0.88 -13.52 -30.72
CA ALA A 387 0.53 -13.25 -30.45
C ALA A 387 1.04 -13.93 -29.16
N LEU A 388 0.22 -13.98 -28.11
CA LEU A 388 0.54 -14.70 -26.87
C LEU A 388 0.50 -16.22 -27.05
N LYS A 389 -0.33 -16.76 -27.94
CA LYS A 389 -0.29 -18.18 -28.32
C LYS A 389 0.98 -18.52 -29.10
N ALA A 390 1.36 -17.67 -30.05
CA ALA A 390 2.56 -17.87 -30.86
C ALA A 390 3.85 -17.78 -30.02
N THR A 391 3.83 -16.93 -28.99
CA THR A 391 4.95 -16.72 -28.05
C THR A 391 4.43 -16.82 -26.61
N PRO A 392 4.19 -18.04 -26.09
CA PRO A 392 3.65 -18.22 -24.76
C PRO A 392 4.65 -17.71 -23.71
N PRO A 393 4.16 -17.17 -22.57
CA PRO A 393 5.02 -16.87 -21.43
C PRO A 393 5.81 -18.12 -21.03
N SER A 394 7.11 -17.95 -20.74
CA SER A 394 7.94 -19.06 -20.28
C SER A 394 7.29 -19.72 -19.07
N PRO A 395 7.18 -21.06 -19.03
CA PRO A 395 6.60 -21.75 -17.89
C PRO A 395 7.40 -21.38 -16.64
N LEU A 396 6.71 -20.86 -15.63
CA LEU A 396 7.30 -20.51 -14.34
C LEU A 396 7.37 -21.75 -13.47
N ASP A 397 8.12 -22.75 -13.92
CA ASP A 397 8.27 -24.02 -13.21
C ASP A 397 9.71 -24.22 -12.73
N LEU A 398 9.89 -25.04 -11.70
CA LEU A 398 11.19 -25.47 -11.22
C LEU A 398 11.41 -26.94 -11.57
N ASP A 399 12.66 -27.38 -11.62
CA ASP A 399 12.95 -28.78 -11.94
C ASP A 399 12.51 -29.73 -10.82
N HIS A 400 11.36 -30.40 -11.02
CA HIS A 400 10.79 -31.41 -10.12
C HIS A 400 11.38 -32.81 -10.31
N HIS A 401 12.29 -33.04 -11.27
CA HIS A 401 12.65 -34.40 -11.68
C HIS A 401 13.75 -35.09 -10.87
N SER A 402 14.32 -34.47 -9.83
CA SER A 402 15.30 -35.18 -8.97
C SER A 402 15.12 -35.00 -7.46
N ARG A 403 14.51 -33.92 -6.97
CA ARG A 403 13.98 -33.72 -5.60
C ARG A 403 12.92 -32.61 -5.63
N ASP A 404 11.82 -32.77 -4.90
CA ASP A 404 10.81 -31.71 -4.71
C ASP A 404 11.45 -30.46 -4.07
N ILE A 405 11.79 -29.46 -4.88
CA ILE A 405 12.25 -28.17 -4.37
C ILE A 405 11.06 -27.49 -3.70
N GLU A 406 11.14 -27.28 -2.39
CA GLU A 406 10.13 -26.52 -1.68
C GLU A 406 10.17 -25.05 -2.13
N TRP A 407 9.14 -24.61 -2.84
CA TRP A 407 9.06 -23.23 -3.36
C TRP A 407 8.06 -22.39 -2.57
N ARG A 408 8.57 -21.28 -1.99
CA ARG A 408 7.76 -20.24 -1.35
C ARG A 408 7.99 -18.88 -1.98
N GLU A 409 6.92 -18.17 -2.32
CA GLU A 409 6.95 -16.80 -2.86
C GLU A 409 6.28 -15.80 -1.91
N TYR A 410 7.12 -15.12 -1.12
CA TYR A 410 6.68 -14.12 -0.16
C TYR A 410 6.41 -12.78 -0.84
N SER A 411 5.24 -12.20 -0.55
CA SER A 411 4.92 -10.83 -0.96
C SER A 411 4.08 -10.12 0.10
N SER A 412 4.33 -8.81 0.25
CA SER A 412 3.50 -7.96 1.10
C SER A 412 2.21 -7.58 0.37
N PRO A 413 1.13 -7.24 1.10
CA PRO A 413 -0.11 -6.82 0.48
C PRO A 413 -0.06 -5.60 -0.44
N HIS A 414 1.05 -4.88 -0.50
CA HIS A 414 1.16 -3.67 -1.31
C HIS A 414 2.30 -3.75 -2.32
N ASP A 415 3.03 -4.87 -2.33
CA ASP A 415 4.11 -5.06 -3.27
C ASP A 415 3.53 -5.19 -4.68
N MET A 416 3.77 -4.17 -5.50
CA MET A 416 3.32 -4.14 -6.88
C MET A 416 4.09 -5.15 -7.75
N VAL A 417 5.36 -5.42 -7.44
CA VAL A 417 6.22 -6.32 -8.23
C VAL A 417 5.87 -7.78 -7.96
N GLY A 418 5.68 -8.13 -6.68
CA GLY A 418 5.39 -9.51 -6.25
C GLY A 418 3.93 -9.95 -6.46
N ARG A 419 3.01 -9.04 -6.80
CA ARG A 419 1.56 -9.29 -6.79
C ARG A 419 0.87 -8.99 -8.10
N MET A 420 1.43 -9.52 -9.17
CA MET A 420 0.85 -9.45 -10.50
C MET A 420 -0.13 -10.61 -10.75
N LEU A 421 -1.17 -10.36 -11.56
CA LEU A 421 -2.20 -11.35 -11.88
C LEU A 421 -1.65 -12.58 -12.62
N GLY A 422 -0.74 -12.35 -13.55
CA GLY A 422 -0.04 -13.38 -14.30
C GLY A 422 1.40 -12.95 -14.62
N PRO A 423 2.23 -13.82 -15.20
CA PRO A 423 2.01 -15.26 -15.39
C PRO A 423 1.82 -16.03 -14.07
N THR A 424 1.27 -17.22 -14.20
CA THR A 424 0.73 -18.01 -13.11
C THR A 424 1.83 -18.89 -12.52
N LEU A 425 1.97 -18.88 -11.20
CA LEU A 425 2.84 -19.84 -10.53
C LEU A 425 2.13 -21.20 -10.46
N PRO A 426 2.88 -22.32 -10.46
CA PRO A 426 2.36 -23.65 -10.18
C PRO A 426 1.54 -23.69 -8.88
N ASP A 427 0.57 -24.59 -8.81
CA ASP A 427 -0.41 -24.62 -7.72
C ASP A 427 0.18 -25.07 -6.37
N ASP A 428 1.30 -25.79 -6.39
CA ASP A 428 2.09 -26.24 -5.24
C ASP A 428 2.96 -25.13 -4.63
N VAL A 429 3.14 -24.00 -5.33
CA VAL A 429 3.93 -22.87 -4.82
C VAL A 429 3.19 -22.13 -3.71
N GLU A 430 3.75 -22.18 -2.51
CA GLU A 430 3.23 -21.41 -1.39
C GLU A 430 3.40 -19.91 -1.66
N GLN A 431 2.30 -19.14 -1.55
CA GLN A 431 2.32 -17.67 -1.74
C GLN A 431 1.91 -16.91 -0.47
N PRO A 432 2.63 -17.10 0.66
CA PRO A 432 2.32 -16.48 1.94
C PRO A 432 2.42 -14.95 1.91
N TRP A 433 1.54 -14.30 2.69
CA TRP A 433 1.57 -12.86 2.89
C TRP A 433 2.46 -12.50 4.07
N ILE A 434 3.23 -11.44 3.91
CA ILE A 434 3.99 -10.85 5.01
C ILE A 434 3.46 -9.46 5.33
N ALA A 435 3.31 -9.16 6.63
CA ALA A 435 2.93 -7.84 7.08
C ALA A 435 3.93 -6.77 6.57
N PRO A 436 3.43 -5.68 5.99
CA PRO A 436 4.27 -4.62 5.47
C PRO A 436 5.06 -3.92 6.60
N VAL A 437 6.24 -3.41 6.26
CA VAL A 437 6.99 -2.50 7.14
C VAL A 437 6.45 -1.08 7.05
N SER A 438 5.91 -0.69 5.90
CA SER A 438 5.70 0.70 5.52
C SER A 438 4.48 0.89 4.58
N GLN A 439 4.70 1.56 3.46
CA GLN A 439 3.74 1.94 2.42
C GLN A 439 4.03 1.16 1.12
N PRO A 440 3.10 1.15 0.15
CA PRO A 440 3.27 0.43 -1.12
C PRO A 440 4.60 0.69 -1.84
N LEU A 441 5.08 1.94 -1.82
CA LEU A 441 6.31 2.34 -2.52
C LEU A 441 7.61 1.82 -1.89
N SER A 442 7.60 1.47 -0.60
CA SER A 442 8.80 1.03 0.12
C SER A 442 8.71 -0.39 0.67
N ASP A 443 7.52 -0.99 0.69
CA ASP A 443 7.35 -2.36 1.18
C ASP A 443 8.18 -3.37 0.36
N HIS A 444 8.35 -3.13 -0.93
CA HIS A 444 9.15 -4.00 -1.79
C HIS A 444 10.63 -4.04 -1.39
N THR A 445 11.21 -2.95 -0.90
CA THR A 445 12.64 -2.88 -0.56
C THR A 445 12.95 -3.16 0.92
N LEU A 446 11.92 -3.20 1.77
CA LEU A 446 12.07 -3.29 3.23
C LEU A 446 11.77 -4.68 3.81
N TYR A 447 11.66 -5.73 3.00
CA TYR A 447 11.40 -7.09 3.49
C TYR A 447 12.40 -7.56 4.54
N PHE A 448 13.70 -7.33 4.29
CA PHE A 448 14.80 -7.78 5.16
C PHE A 448 15.19 -6.77 6.25
N HIS A 449 14.43 -5.68 6.41
CA HIS A 449 14.69 -4.70 7.46
C HIS A 449 14.60 -5.36 8.85
N HIS A 450 15.42 -4.94 9.82
CA HIS A 450 15.47 -5.53 11.18
C HIS A 450 14.11 -5.51 11.92
N THR A 451 13.22 -4.57 11.57
CA THR A 451 11.84 -4.51 12.10
C THR A 451 10.83 -5.31 11.29
N GLY A 452 11.23 -5.96 10.21
CA GLY A 452 10.40 -6.78 9.32
C GLY A 452 9.98 -8.10 9.94
N VAL A 453 8.93 -8.71 9.39
CA VAL A 453 8.49 -10.05 9.79
C VAL A 453 9.28 -11.14 9.06
N LEU A 454 9.69 -10.90 7.81
CA LEU A 454 10.41 -11.91 7.00
C LEU A 454 11.69 -12.43 7.68
N PRO A 455 12.61 -11.60 8.23
CA PRO A 455 13.82 -12.14 8.88
C PRO A 455 13.47 -13.06 10.06
N ARG A 456 12.37 -12.78 10.78
CA ARG A 456 11.90 -13.63 11.88
C ARG A 456 11.28 -14.93 11.37
N ARG A 457 10.69 -14.94 10.17
CA ARG A 457 10.19 -16.15 9.51
C ARG A 457 11.34 -17.01 8.98
N LEU A 458 12.36 -16.40 8.38
CA LEU A 458 13.59 -17.10 7.98
C LEU A 458 14.32 -17.70 9.18
N ALA A 459 14.22 -17.08 10.35
CA ALA A 459 14.73 -17.66 11.59
C ALA A 459 13.97 -18.94 12.01
N VAL A 460 12.66 -19.05 11.75
CA VAL A 460 11.90 -20.32 11.93
C VAL A 460 12.49 -21.40 11.04
N ASP A 461 12.70 -21.07 9.76
CA ASP A 461 13.25 -22.01 8.77
C ASP A 461 14.64 -22.48 9.21
N LEU A 462 15.51 -21.56 9.64
CA LEU A 462 16.85 -21.87 10.14
C LEU A 462 16.81 -22.82 11.34
N LEU A 463 15.99 -22.54 12.36
CA LEU A 463 15.86 -23.41 13.52
C LEU A 463 15.35 -24.79 13.12
N THR A 464 14.38 -24.85 12.21
CA THR A 464 13.81 -26.11 11.70
C THR A 464 14.85 -26.93 10.95
N ASP A 465 15.61 -26.32 10.05
CA ASP A 465 16.63 -26.98 9.25
C ASP A 465 17.84 -27.41 10.10
N LEU A 466 18.11 -26.73 11.21
CA LEU A 466 19.06 -27.17 12.24
C LEU A 466 18.50 -28.28 13.15
N GLY A 467 17.24 -28.68 13.00
CA GLY A 467 16.60 -29.75 13.79
C GLY A 467 16.13 -29.33 15.18
N LEU A 468 16.03 -28.03 15.45
CA LEU A 468 15.52 -27.44 16.69
C LEU A 468 13.99 -27.33 16.64
N LYS A 469 13.30 -28.47 16.53
CA LYS A 469 11.85 -28.52 16.24
C LYS A 469 11.00 -27.78 17.28
N ARG A 470 11.34 -27.86 18.56
CA ARG A 470 10.57 -27.24 19.65
C ARG A 470 10.73 -25.73 19.62
N GLU A 471 11.96 -25.25 19.56
CA GLU A 471 12.32 -23.83 19.50
C GLU A 471 11.75 -23.20 18.23
N ALA A 472 11.82 -23.90 17.09
CA ALA A 472 11.20 -23.47 15.85
C ALA A 472 9.68 -23.31 15.98
N ALA A 473 8.98 -24.26 16.62
CA ALA A 473 7.53 -24.18 16.80
C ALA A 473 7.10 -23.05 17.75
N ASP A 474 7.85 -22.82 18.85
CA ASP A 474 7.63 -21.70 19.77
C ASP A 474 7.83 -20.35 19.06
N TRP A 475 8.92 -20.25 18.30
CA TRP A 475 9.23 -19.07 17.49
C TRP A 475 8.18 -18.82 16.41
N ASP A 476 7.75 -19.86 15.69
CA ASP A 476 6.75 -19.75 14.62
C ASP A 476 5.40 -19.28 15.14
N ARG A 477 4.96 -19.77 16.31
CA ARG A 477 3.76 -19.26 16.99
C ARG A 477 3.89 -17.78 17.32
N ALA A 478 5.06 -17.33 17.79
CA ALA A 478 5.30 -15.92 18.09
C ALA A 478 5.32 -15.05 16.83
N VAL A 479 5.96 -15.51 15.75
CA VAL A 479 6.07 -14.80 14.47
C VAL A 479 4.71 -14.71 13.78
N THR A 480 3.95 -15.80 13.75
CA THR A 480 2.59 -15.84 13.18
C THR A 480 1.68 -14.86 13.91
N ARG A 481 1.77 -14.77 15.25
CA ARG A 481 1.05 -13.76 16.04
C ARG A 481 1.49 -12.35 15.70
N LEU A 482 2.80 -12.08 15.65
CA LEU A 482 3.34 -10.76 15.27
C LEU A 482 2.82 -10.33 13.89
N ASP A 483 2.85 -11.23 12.92
CA ASP A 483 2.40 -10.98 11.56
C ASP A 483 0.92 -10.61 11.53
N GLU A 484 0.07 -11.39 12.20
CA GLU A 484 -1.38 -11.13 12.23
C GLU A 484 -1.73 -9.78 12.88
N VAL A 485 -1.13 -9.46 14.03
CA VAL A 485 -1.35 -8.17 14.71
C VAL A 485 -0.94 -7.01 13.79
N ARG A 486 0.19 -7.15 13.10
CA ARG A 486 0.69 -6.11 12.18
C ARG A 486 -0.16 -5.97 10.94
N ARG A 487 -0.66 -7.06 10.35
CA ARG A 487 -1.60 -7.03 9.22
C ARG A 487 -2.87 -6.27 9.61
N ARG A 488 -3.48 -6.61 10.74
CA ARG A 488 -4.69 -5.92 11.25
C ARG A 488 -4.43 -4.44 11.52
N GLN A 489 -3.31 -4.10 12.16
CA GLN A 489 -2.95 -2.72 12.42
C GLN A 489 -2.70 -1.94 11.13
N GLY A 490 -2.00 -2.54 10.16
CA GLY A 490 -1.70 -1.93 8.86
C GLY A 490 -2.98 -1.64 8.07
N THR A 491 -3.91 -2.59 8.06
CA THR A 491 -5.23 -2.42 7.42
C THR A 491 -6.01 -1.28 8.06
N ARG A 492 -6.13 -1.25 9.38
CA ARG A 492 -6.77 -0.14 10.09
C ARG A 492 -6.15 1.21 9.75
N ARG A 493 -4.82 1.30 9.75
CA ARG A 493 -4.10 2.55 9.46
C ARG A 493 -4.40 3.05 8.04
N ARG A 494 -4.49 2.13 7.07
CA ARG A 494 -4.90 2.45 5.70
C ARG A 494 -6.36 2.88 5.63
N THR A 495 -7.28 2.20 6.32
CA THR A 495 -8.67 2.65 6.38
C THR A 495 -8.76 4.09 6.89
N LEU A 496 -8.03 4.43 7.96
CA LEU A 496 -7.97 5.82 8.45
C LEU A 496 -7.39 6.78 7.40
N HIS A 497 -6.26 6.42 6.79
CA HIS A 497 -5.64 7.25 5.75
C HIS A 497 -6.61 7.56 4.59
N GLY A 498 -7.34 6.54 4.12
CA GLY A 498 -8.25 6.66 2.99
C GLY A 498 -9.50 7.47 3.32
N LEU A 499 -10.06 7.25 4.52
CA LEU A 499 -11.17 8.06 5.03
C LEU A 499 -10.75 9.54 5.15
N LEU A 500 -9.56 9.83 5.67
CA LEU A 500 -9.07 11.21 5.79
C LEU A 500 -8.89 11.88 4.42
N ILE A 501 -8.31 11.17 3.45
CA ILE A 501 -8.19 11.69 2.08
C ILE A 501 -9.58 11.98 1.52
N GLY A 502 -10.51 11.03 1.58
CA GLY A 502 -11.86 11.21 1.06
C GLY A 502 -12.61 12.37 1.73
N THR A 503 -12.51 12.49 3.06
CA THR A 503 -13.12 13.59 3.81
C THR A 503 -12.53 14.93 3.42
N VAL A 504 -11.21 15.09 3.43
CA VAL A 504 -10.60 16.38 3.07
C VAL A 504 -10.80 16.71 1.59
N ALA A 505 -10.76 15.72 0.70
CA ALA A 505 -11.10 15.91 -0.72
C ALA A 505 -12.52 16.46 -0.88
N THR A 506 -13.47 15.90 -0.13
CA THR A 506 -14.86 16.38 -0.10
C THR A 506 -14.94 17.81 0.42
N LEU A 507 -14.23 18.13 1.51
CA LEU A 507 -14.20 19.49 2.08
C LEU A 507 -13.58 20.52 1.12
N LEU A 508 -12.49 20.18 0.44
CA LEU A 508 -11.83 21.05 -0.53
C LEU A 508 -12.65 21.23 -1.81
N ALA A 509 -13.38 20.19 -2.23
CA ALA A 509 -14.25 20.25 -3.39
C ALA A 509 -15.60 20.92 -3.08
N ALA A 510 -16.08 20.86 -1.84
CA ALA A 510 -17.42 21.31 -1.45
C ALA A 510 -17.82 22.68 -1.99
N PRO A 511 -17.05 23.78 -1.82
CA PRO A 511 -17.43 25.09 -2.35
C PRO A 511 -17.66 25.10 -3.86
N ARG A 512 -16.92 24.26 -4.61
CA ARG A 512 -17.00 24.15 -6.07
C ARG A 512 -18.06 23.18 -6.53
N LEU A 513 -18.44 22.22 -5.69
CA LEU A 513 -19.55 21.30 -5.95
C LEU A 513 -20.90 22.02 -5.91
N PHE A 514 -21.02 23.12 -5.16
CA PHE A 514 -22.22 23.96 -5.15
C PHE A 514 -22.35 24.89 -6.36
N ASP A 515 -21.22 25.32 -6.92
CA ASP A 515 -21.13 26.42 -7.89
C ASP A 515 -21.00 25.95 -9.37
N ARG A 516 -20.82 24.64 -9.63
CA ARG A 516 -20.51 24.10 -10.98
C ARG A 516 -21.31 22.84 -11.34
N GLN A 517 -21.55 22.66 -12.64
CA GLN A 517 -22.34 21.57 -13.22
C GLN A 517 -21.69 20.16 -13.17
N SER A 518 -20.41 19.98 -12.81
CA SER A 518 -19.81 18.63 -12.73
C SER A 518 -18.84 18.38 -11.57
N VAL A 519 -19.07 17.26 -10.88
CA VAL A 519 -18.24 16.74 -9.77
C VAL A 519 -16.80 16.49 -10.22
N LEU A 520 -16.62 15.90 -11.42
CA LEU A 520 -15.31 15.64 -11.99
C LEU A 520 -14.50 16.93 -12.15
N LEU A 521 -15.09 18.00 -12.68
CA LEU A 521 -14.41 19.27 -12.88
C LEU A 521 -14.08 19.96 -11.54
N ALA A 522 -14.93 19.79 -10.52
CA ALA A 522 -14.66 20.30 -9.17
C ALA A 522 -13.40 19.65 -8.58
N TYR A 523 -13.27 18.32 -8.69
CA TYR A 523 -12.07 17.59 -8.27
C TYR A 523 -10.86 17.91 -9.14
N LEU A 524 -11.02 17.97 -10.47
CA LEU A 524 -9.96 18.35 -11.41
C LEU A 524 -9.45 19.77 -11.18
N ARG A 525 -10.20 20.66 -10.53
CA ARG A 525 -9.73 21.99 -10.13
C ARG A 525 -9.16 22.00 -8.71
N ALA A 526 -9.60 21.08 -7.84
CA ALA A 526 -9.07 20.89 -6.49
C ALA A 526 -7.87 19.94 -6.44
N TRP A 527 -7.38 19.50 -7.60
CA TRP A 527 -6.40 18.45 -7.73
C TRP A 527 -5.06 18.78 -7.06
N LEU A 528 -4.57 20.02 -7.15
CA LEU A 528 -3.27 20.42 -6.59
C LEU A 528 -3.25 20.34 -5.05
N PRO A 529 -4.17 21.00 -4.31
CA PRO A 529 -4.20 20.85 -2.85
C PRO A 529 -4.51 19.42 -2.42
N LEU A 530 -5.31 18.68 -3.20
CA LEU A 530 -5.57 17.26 -2.94
C LEU A 530 -4.33 16.39 -3.10
N ALA A 531 -3.52 16.61 -4.14
CA ALA A 531 -2.28 15.88 -4.39
C ALA A 531 -1.23 16.18 -3.31
N LEU A 532 -1.09 17.44 -2.90
CA LEU A 532 -0.19 17.85 -1.82
C LEU A 532 -0.60 17.21 -0.49
N LEU A 533 -1.89 17.26 -0.15
CA LEU A 533 -2.41 16.59 1.04
C LEU A 533 -2.12 15.09 1.00
N LEU A 534 -2.39 14.45 -0.12
CA LEU A 534 -2.18 13.02 -0.32
C LEU A 534 -0.71 12.66 -0.12
N LEU A 535 0.22 13.47 -0.63
CA LEU A 535 1.65 13.30 -0.40
C LEU A 535 2.00 13.43 1.09
N VAL A 536 1.54 14.49 1.76
CA VAL A 536 1.82 14.75 3.18
C VAL A 536 1.29 13.63 4.07
N LEU A 537 0.04 13.21 3.87
CA LEU A 537 -0.57 12.11 4.62
C LEU A 537 0.17 10.81 4.34
N THR A 538 0.54 10.53 3.09
CA THR A 538 1.30 9.34 2.71
C THR A 538 2.65 9.28 3.44
N VAL A 539 3.40 10.39 3.49
CA VAL A 539 4.66 10.49 4.25
C VAL A 539 4.42 10.30 5.75
N LEU A 540 3.45 11.00 6.33
CA LEU A 540 3.11 10.90 7.75
C LEU A 540 2.76 9.46 8.15
N PHE A 541 1.87 8.81 7.40
CA PHE A 541 1.45 7.44 7.68
C PHE A 541 2.59 6.43 7.49
N SER A 542 3.55 6.71 6.60
CA SER A 542 4.77 5.92 6.44
C SER A 542 5.69 6.02 7.65
N LEU A 543 5.93 7.23 8.15
CA LEU A 543 6.70 7.46 9.38
C LEU A 543 6.05 6.77 10.59
N LEU A 544 4.72 6.88 10.71
CA LEU A 544 3.95 6.21 11.75
C LEU A 544 4.00 4.68 11.63
N ALA A 545 3.99 4.14 10.40
CA ALA A 545 4.14 2.71 10.14
C ALA A 545 5.51 2.21 10.61
N HIS A 546 6.58 2.91 10.23
CA HIS A 546 7.95 2.55 10.59
C HIS A 546 8.17 2.59 12.12
N ARG A 547 7.72 3.68 12.78
CA ARG A 547 7.75 3.79 14.26
C ARG A 547 6.94 2.69 14.95
N SER A 548 5.85 2.23 14.35
CA SER A 548 5.06 1.13 14.90
C SER A 548 5.75 -0.21 14.70
N ALA A 549 6.38 -0.45 13.54
CA ALA A 549 7.14 -1.66 13.27
C ALA A 549 8.31 -1.83 14.25
N GLY A 550 9.05 -0.75 14.54
CA GLY A 550 10.12 -0.78 15.55
C GLY A 550 9.62 -1.11 16.96
N ARG A 551 8.47 -0.56 17.37
CA ARG A 551 7.84 -0.91 18.66
C ARG A 551 7.35 -2.36 18.70
N ALA A 552 6.81 -2.87 17.60
CA ALA A 552 6.38 -4.26 17.48
C ALA A 552 7.56 -5.23 17.58
N ALA A 553 8.66 -4.93 16.88
CA ALA A 553 9.90 -5.70 16.92
C ALA A 553 10.49 -5.77 18.34
N ARG A 554 10.61 -4.63 19.04
CA ARG A 554 11.08 -4.60 20.43
C ARG A 554 10.18 -5.37 21.39
N ARG A 555 8.85 -5.28 21.24
CA ARG A 555 7.91 -6.06 22.05
C ARG A 555 8.06 -7.56 21.79
N PHE A 556 8.22 -7.95 20.53
CA PHE A 556 8.44 -9.34 20.14
C PHE A 556 9.70 -9.89 20.82
N THR A 557 10.82 -9.17 20.73
CA THR A 557 12.07 -9.55 21.39
C THR A 557 11.87 -9.70 22.91
N ALA A 558 11.35 -8.65 23.57
CA ALA A 558 11.12 -8.68 25.02
C ALA A 558 10.17 -9.81 25.47
N SER A 559 9.16 -10.16 24.65
CA SER A 559 8.23 -11.24 24.98
C SER A 559 8.85 -12.63 24.93
N LEU A 560 9.89 -12.83 24.11
CA LEU A 560 10.59 -14.10 24.00
C LEU A 560 11.81 -14.19 24.91
N SER A 561 12.48 -13.07 25.20
CA SER A 561 13.59 -13.01 26.16
C SER A 561 13.14 -13.08 27.63
N GLY A 562 11.83 -12.98 27.89
CA GLY A 562 11.28 -12.96 29.25
C GLY A 562 11.44 -11.62 29.97
N GLU A 563 11.83 -10.57 29.25
CA GLU A 563 11.97 -9.22 29.82
C GLU A 563 10.63 -8.63 30.26
N THR A 564 10.64 -8.02 31.45
CA THR A 564 9.46 -7.29 31.93
C THR A 564 9.13 -6.11 31.01
N PRO A 565 7.87 -5.91 30.61
CA PRO A 565 7.50 -4.87 29.66
C PRO A 565 7.72 -3.45 30.24
N SER A 566 8.70 -2.73 29.69
CA SER A 566 9.01 -1.33 29.99
C SER A 566 8.19 -0.35 29.13
N ARG A 567 8.27 0.95 29.43
CA ARG A 567 7.62 2.00 28.62
C ARG A 567 8.07 1.98 27.14
N HIS A 568 9.31 1.56 26.87
CA HIS A 568 9.91 1.52 25.53
C HIS A 568 9.57 0.25 24.73
N THR A 569 9.22 -0.85 25.41
CA THR A 569 8.80 -2.13 24.82
C THR A 569 7.29 -2.34 24.84
N ARG A 570 6.53 -1.46 25.52
CA ARG A 570 5.07 -1.46 25.51
C ARG A 570 4.52 -1.07 24.13
N TRP A 571 4.08 -2.07 23.38
CA TRP A 571 3.29 -1.91 22.16
C TRP A 571 1.92 -2.55 22.39
N ARG A 572 0.86 -1.74 22.37
CA ARG A 572 -0.54 -2.21 22.51
C ARG A 572 -1.35 -1.83 21.29
N VAL A 573 -2.01 -2.82 20.69
CA VAL A 573 -2.88 -2.63 19.51
C VAL A 573 -4.30 -2.99 19.89
N ARG A 574 -5.04 -1.98 20.36
CA ARG A 574 -6.47 -2.11 20.65
C ARG A 574 -7.29 -1.74 19.43
N ILE A 575 -8.16 -2.63 18.95
CA ILE A 575 -9.05 -2.40 17.80
C ILE A 575 -10.51 -2.46 18.27
N VAL A 576 -11.30 -1.46 17.89
CA VAL A 576 -12.75 -1.46 18.13
C VAL A 576 -13.44 -2.26 17.01
N PRO A 577 -14.29 -3.26 17.34
CA PRO A 577 -15.05 -4.01 16.34
C PRO A 577 -16.07 -3.15 15.56
N PRO A 578 -16.58 -3.63 14.41
CA PRO A 578 -17.48 -2.85 13.55
C PRO A 578 -18.79 -2.37 14.17
N GLY A 579 -19.44 -3.18 15.02
CA GLY A 579 -20.71 -2.79 15.64
C GLY A 579 -20.57 -1.58 16.58
N PRO A 580 -19.71 -1.65 17.62
CA PRO A 580 -19.57 -0.58 18.61
C PRO A 580 -19.06 0.76 18.06
N ARG A 581 -18.45 0.79 16.86
CA ARG A 581 -17.93 2.04 16.28
C ARG A 581 -18.98 2.85 15.50
N LEU A 582 -20.14 2.29 15.16
CA LEU A 582 -21.12 2.96 14.29
C LEU A 582 -21.65 4.26 14.90
N LEU A 583 -22.12 4.20 16.15
CA LEU A 583 -22.69 5.35 16.85
C LEU A 583 -21.70 6.53 16.97
N PRO A 584 -20.47 6.37 17.52
CA PRO A 584 -19.53 7.48 17.61
C PRO A 584 -19.08 7.99 16.24
N THR A 585 -18.98 7.11 15.23
CA THR A 585 -18.69 7.54 13.85
C THR A 585 -19.80 8.42 13.29
N ALA A 586 -21.06 7.99 13.39
CA ALA A 586 -22.20 8.73 12.86
C ALA A 586 -22.35 10.08 13.57
N ALA A 587 -22.34 10.09 14.91
CA ALA A 587 -22.49 11.34 15.69
C ALA A 587 -21.37 12.35 15.39
N ALA A 588 -20.11 11.89 15.34
CA ALA A 588 -18.99 12.77 15.03
C ALA A 588 -18.98 13.21 13.55
N ALA A 589 -19.40 12.36 12.62
CA ALA A 589 -19.53 12.73 11.21
C ALA A 589 -20.61 13.81 11.03
N THR A 590 -21.79 13.60 11.61
CA THR A 590 -22.91 14.55 11.56
C THR A 590 -22.53 15.89 12.18
N GLY A 591 -22.00 15.89 13.40
CA GLY A 591 -21.54 17.13 14.05
C GLY A 591 -20.41 17.81 13.27
N GLY A 592 -19.51 17.04 12.70
CA GLY A 592 -18.43 17.54 11.85
C GLY A 592 -18.94 18.26 10.60
N LEU A 593 -19.87 17.64 9.88
CA LEU A 593 -20.52 18.23 8.70
C LEU A 593 -21.30 19.50 9.09
N ILE A 594 -22.09 19.45 10.17
CA ILE A 594 -22.85 20.60 10.67
C ILE A 594 -21.93 21.79 10.93
N ALA A 595 -20.84 21.58 11.68
CA ALA A 595 -19.92 22.66 12.02
C ALA A 595 -19.20 23.22 10.80
N THR A 596 -18.67 22.36 9.91
CA THR A 596 -17.93 22.80 8.73
C THR A 596 -18.81 23.54 7.72
N TYR A 597 -19.99 23.03 7.41
CA TYR A 597 -20.93 23.72 6.52
C TYR A 597 -21.54 24.96 7.19
N GLY A 598 -21.73 24.95 8.50
CA GLY A 598 -22.09 26.12 9.29
C GLY A 598 -21.08 27.26 9.10
N THR A 599 -19.77 26.98 9.16
CA THR A 599 -18.73 27.96 8.85
C THR A 599 -18.89 28.54 7.45
N VAL A 600 -19.07 27.68 6.43
CA VAL A 600 -19.22 28.14 5.05
C VAL A 600 -20.41 29.08 4.92
N ARG A 601 -21.54 28.78 5.55
CA ARG A 601 -22.70 29.67 5.52
C ARG A 601 -22.43 31.01 6.22
N PHE A 602 -21.84 31.02 7.41
CA PHE A 602 -21.54 32.29 8.08
C PHE A 602 -20.53 33.12 7.28
N PHE A 603 -19.53 32.49 6.67
CA PHE A 603 -18.59 33.15 5.78
C PHE A 603 -19.27 33.78 4.56
N LEU A 604 -20.18 33.05 3.90
CA LEU A 604 -20.94 33.59 2.76
C LEU A 604 -21.84 34.76 3.18
N ALA A 605 -22.50 34.68 4.33
CA ALA A 605 -23.29 35.80 4.82
C ALA A 605 -22.46 37.01 5.26
N ALA A 606 -21.25 36.81 5.79
CA ALA A 606 -20.37 37.92 6.13
C ALA A 606 -20.01 38.70 4.87
N ARG A 607 -19.78 37.99 3.76
CA ARG A 607 -19.53 38.59 2.45
C ARG A 607 -20.75 39.33 1.87
N GLU A 608 -21.95 38.83 2.11
CA GLU A 608 -23.20 39.36 1.53
C GLU A 608 -23.81 40.50 2.35
N TYR A 609 -23.74 40.41 3.68
CA TYR A 609 -24.40 41.33 4.62
C TYR A 609 -23.43 42.18 5.46
N GLY A 610 -22.12 41.95 5.36
CA GLY A 610 -21.09 42.65 6.13
C GLY A 610 -20.79 42.02 7.51
N ASP A 611 -19.57 42.21 8.01
CA ASP A 611 -19.07 41.55 9.24
C ASP A 611 -19.80 41.95 10.53
N THR A 612 -20.48 43.11 10.54
CA THR A 612 -21.20 43.63 11.71
C THR A 612 -22.46 42.84 12.06
N TYR A 613 -23.00 42.07 11.12
CA TYR A 613 -24.26 41.33 11.29
C TYR A 613 -24.06 39.80 11.42
N VAL A 614 -22.81 39.34 11.45
CA VAL A 614 -22.48 37.91 11.48
C VAL A 614 -21.85 37.50 12.81
N TRP A 615 -22.24 36.33 13.32
CA TRP A 615 -21.78 35.80 14.60
C TRP A 615 -20.26 35.60 14.63
N GLN A 616 -19.54 36.47 15.35
CA GLN A 616 -18.07 36.50 15.43
C GLN A 616 -17.39 35.19 15.91
N GLY A 617 -18.15 34.25 16.49
CA GLY A 617 -17.65 32.92 16.86
C GLY A 617 -17.59 31.90 15.71
N TYR A 618 -18.11 32.23 14.51
CA TYR A 618 -18.12 31.31 13.37
C TYR A 618 -16.75 30.76 12.93
N PRO A 619 -15.60 31.48 13.10
CA PRO A 619 -14.30 30.95 12.75
C PRO A 619 -13.90 29.71 13.56
N PHE A 620 -14.45 29.52 14.77
CA PHE A 620 -14.19 28.36 15.62
C PHE A 620 -14.98 27.11 15.21
N LEU A 621 -16.04 27.25 14.40
CA LEU A 621 -16.80 26.11 13.90
C LEU A 621 -15.99 25.23 12.95
N PHE A 622 -15.15 25.83 12.10
CA PHE A 622 -14.36 25.07 11.14
C PHE A 622 -13.36 24.12 11.80
N PRO A 623 -12.48 24.57 12.73
CA PRO A 623 -11.58 23.67 13.42
C PRO A 623 -12.33 22.63 14.26
N MET A 624 -13.48 22.99 14.83
CA MET A 624 -14.35 22.04 15.54
C MET A 624 -14.90 20.95 14.60
N GLY A 625 -15.40 21.35 13.42
CA GLY A 625 -15.91 20.44 12.40
C GLY A 625 -14.82 19.53 11.84
N ALA A 626 -13.65 20.08 11.52
CA ALA A 626 -12.49 19.32 11.09
C ALA A 626 -12.05 18.29 12.15
N ALA A 627 -12.04 18.68 13.44
CA ALA A 627 -11.69 17.78 14.53
C ALA A 627 -12.73 16.66 14.72
N LEU A 628 -14.02 16.95 14.59
CA LEU A 628 -15.10 15.96 14.64
C LEU A 628 -15.03 14.98 13.47
N LEU A 629 -14.76 15.46 12.26
CA LEU A 629 -14.54 14.60 11.09
C LEU A 629 -13.31 13.70 11.23
N LEU A 630 -12.22 14.22 11.83
CA LEU A 630 -11.05 13.41 12.19
C LEU A 630 -11.42 12.31 13.20
N VAL A 631 -12.22 12.64 14.22
CA VAL A 631 -12.74 11.68 15.20
C VAL A 631 -13.65 10.63 14.54
N ALA A 632 -14.49 11.03 13.59
CA ALA A 632 -15.33 10.13 12.82
C ALA A 632 -14.51 9.14 12.00
N CYS A 633 -13.48 9.63 11.28
CA CYS A 633 -12.54 8.81 10.52
C CYS A 633 -11.78 7.83 11.42
N ALA A 634 -11.30 8.29 12.58
CA ALA A 634 -10.61 7.45 13.56
C ALA A 634 -11.52 6.35 14.11
N SER A 635 -12.75 6.69 14.49
CA SER A 635 -13.75 5.74 14.98
C SER A 635 -14.11 4.72 13.90
N ALA A 636 -14.36 5.17 12.67
CA ALA A 636 -14.70 4.32 11.54
C ALA A 636 -13.57 3.34 11.21
N ALA A 637 -12.32 3.77 11.29
CA ALA A 637 -11.16 2.90 11.13
C ALA A 637 -10.96 1.92 12.30
N GLY A 638 -11.68 2.06 13.42
CA GLY A 638 -11.59 1.19 14.59
C GLY A 638 -10.51 1.61 15.60
N TYR A 639 -10.18 2.90 15.66
CA TYR A 639 -9.34 3.45 16.71
C TYR A 639 -10.16 3.76 17.98
N PRO A 640 -9.66 3.42 19.17
CA PRO A 640 -10.29 3.82 20.43
C PRO A 640 -10.10 5.33 20.68
N VAL A 641 -11.11 6.14 20.38
CA VAL A 641 -11.07 7.61 20.57
C VAL A 641 -11.17 7.96 22.05
N ARG A 642 -10.21 8.75 22.55
CA ARG A 642 -10.16 9.17 23.96
C ARG A 642 -11.12 10.32 24.24
N ALA A 643 -11.73 10.33 25.43
CA ALA A 643 -12.64 11.40 25.89
C ALA A 643 -12.05 12.81 25.78
N ARG A 644 -10.73 12.96 26.05
CA ARG A 644 -10.02 14.25 25.92
C ARG A 644 -10.12 14.90 24.54
N TRP A 645 -10.34 14.12 23.47
CA TRP A 645 -10.55 14.69 22.14
C TRP A 645 -11.88 15.43 22.07
N TYR A 646 -12.96 14.82 22.57
CA TYR A 646 -14.26 15.50 22.71
C TYR A 646 -14.18 16.69 23.66
N GLY A 647 -13.42 16.60 24.75
CA GLY A 647 -13.19 17.73 25.65
C GLY A 647 -12.49 18.91 24.98
N LEU A 648 -11.46 18.66 24.15
CA LEU A 648 -10.80 19.71 23.37
C LEU A 648 -11.74 20.34 22.33
N ILE A 649 -12.57 19.52 21.67
CA ILE A 649 -13.56 20.00 20.69
C ILE A 649 -14.64 20.83 21.39
N ALA A 650 -15.10 20.40 22.57
CA ALA A 650 -16.03 21.16 23.40
C ALA A 650 -15.43 22.50 23.86
N ALA A 651 -14.15 22.53 24.21
CA ALA A 651 -13.46 23.78 24.55
C ALA A 651 -13.43 24.78 23.37
N LEU A 652 -13.24 24.31 22.14
CA LEU A 652 -13.38 25.15 20.94
C LEU A 652 -14.82 25.68 20.78
N GLY A 653 -15.83 24.85 21.07
CA GLY A 653 -17.23 25.28 21.11
C GLY A 653 -17.48 26.35 22.18
N CYS A 654 -16.91 26.20 23.37
CA CYS A 654 -16.97 27.20 24.43
C CYS A 654 -16.26 28.52 24.05
N MET A 655 -15.13 28.44 23.34
CA MET A 655 -14.47 29.64 22.80
C MET A 655 -15.34 30.34 21.77
N ALA A 656 -16.01 29.59 20.89
CA ALA A 656 -16.97 30.13 19.92
C ALA A 656 -18.12 30.86 20.63
N LEU A 657 -18.61 30.29 21.73
CA LEU A 657 -19.62 30.90 22.59
C LEU A 657 -19.11 32.20 23.24
N TYR A 658 -17.86 32.20 23.74
CA TYR A 658 -17.30 33.33 24.49
C TYR A 658 -16.83 34.48 23.60
N SER A 659 -16.47 34.21 22.35
CA SER A 659 -16.09 35.24 21.37
C SER A 659 -17.28 36.08 20.87
N SER A 660 -18.49 35.86 21.37
CA SER A 660 -19.66 36.64 20.98
C SER A 660 -19.72 37.98 21.72
N SER A 661 -19.42 39.07 21.03
CA SER A 661 -20.02 40.38 21.33
C SER A 661 -21.39 40.45 20.64
N ALA A 662 -22.45 39.98 21.29
CA ALA A 662 -23.79 40.21 20.76
C ALA A 662 -24.13 41.72 20.85
N PRO A 663 -24.66 42.37 19.79
CA PRO A 663 -25.32 43.66 19.95
C PRO A 663 -26.53 43.47 20.88
N ALA A 664 -26.61 44.29 21.92
CA ALA A 664 -27.53 44.17 23.05
C ALA A 664 -29.03 44.44 22.74
N VAL A 665 -29.45 44.47 21.48
CA VAL A 665 -30.72 45.13 21.09
C VAL A 665 -31.95 44.20 21.09
N VAL A 666 -31.81 42.87 21.24
CA VAL A 666 -32.99 41.98 21.30
C VAL A 666 -32.83 40.96 22.43
N GLY A 667 -33.69 41.08 23.45
CA GLY A 667 -33.64 40.35 24.72
C GLY A 667 -34.07 38.88 24.69
N SER A 668 -33.57 38.14 25.70
CA SER A 668 -33.89 36.76 26.12
C SER A 668 -33.47 35.61 25.17
N PRO A 669 -33.36 34.37 25.71
CA PRO A 669 -32.13 33.61 25.81
C PRO A 669 -31.74 32.96 24.48
N TRP A 670 -30.48 32.52 24.40
CA TRP A 670 -29.85 31.67 23.40
C TRP A 670 -30.72 30.59 22.71
N GLU A 671 -31.84 30.16 23.30
CA GLU A 671 -32.82 29.23 22.72
C GLU A 671 -33.53 29.74 21.44
N LEU A 672 -33.52 31.05 21.21
CA LEU A 672 -34.23 31.70 20.08
C LEU A 672 -33.33 32.13 18.91
N ARG A 673 -32.01 31.93 19.00
CA ARG A 673 -31.04 32.39 18.00
C ARG A 673 -30.48 31.24 17.14
N PRO A 674 -30.19 31.47 15.83
CA PRO A 674 -29.64 30.43 14.93
C PRO A 674 -28.38 29.77 15.49
N GLU A 675 -27.56 30.55 16.20
CA GLU A 675 -26.30 30.09 16.79
C GLU A 675 -26.54 29.14 17.97
N GLY A 676 -27.61 29.35 18.74
CA GLY A 676 -27.98 28.49 19.87
C GLY A 676 -28.45 27.11 19.42
N THR A 677 -29.27 27.05 18.38
CA THR A 677 -29.72 25.77 17.78
C THR A 677 -28.57 25.00 17.15
N LEU A 678 -27.64 25.70 16.47
CA LEU A 678 -26.40 25.13 15.94
C LEU A 678 -25.56 24.49 17.04
N LEU A 679 -25.25 25.27 18.08
CA LEU A 679 -24.37 24.85 19.16
C LEU A 679 -25.04 23.78 20.04
N GLY A 680 -26.36 23.83 20.22
CA GLY A 680 -27.15 22.78 20.86
C GLY A 680 -27.08 21.45 20.10
N SER A 681 -27.30 21.48 18.77
CA SER A 681 -27.17 20.31 17.90
C SER A 681 -25.76 19.70 17.93
N LEU A 682 -24.73 20.57 17.93
CA LEU A 682 -23.34 20.17 18.06
C LEU A 682 -23.04 19.60 19.45
N GLY A 683 -23.62 20.17 20.50
CA GLY A 683 -23.56 19.65 21.88
C GLY A 683 -24.12 18.24 21.99
N VAL A 684 -25.29 17.98 21.39
CA VAL A 684 -25.88 16.63 21.32
C VAL A 684 -24.95 15.67 20.58
N CYS A 685 -24.42 16.06 19.42
CA CYS A 685 -23.47 15.24 18.67
C CYS A 685 -22.20 14.93 19.47
N LEU A 686 -21.69 15.89 20.25
CA LEU A 686 -20.54 15.72 21.13
C LEU A 686 -20.82 14.74 22.26
N VAL A 687 -21.97 14.87 22.93
CA VAL A 687 -22.36 13.99 24.05
C VAL A 687 -22.59 12.57 23.57
N VAL A 688 -23.37 12.40 22.50
CA VAL A 688 -23.63 11.07 21.89
C VAL A 688 -22.34 10.46 21.35
N GLY A 689 -21.49 11.25 20.69
CA GLY A 689 -20.18 10.81 20.20
C GLY A 689 -19.25 10.38 21.33
N LEU A 690 -19.21 11.13 22.43
CA LEU A 690 -18.44 10.79 23.63
C LEU A 690 -18.94 9.51 24.29
N ALA A 691 -20.24 9.40 24.55
CA ALA A 691 -20.86 8.21 25.16
C ALA A 691 -20.62 6.97 24.28
N GLY A 692 -20.86 7.09 22.97
CA GLY A 692 -20.57 6.05 22.00
C GLY A 692 -19.09 5.66 21.96
N SER A 693 -18.17 6.62 22.06
CA SER A 693 -16.73 6.36 22.08
C SER A 693 -16.27 5.68 23.37
N LEU A 694 -16.88 5.98 24.51
CA LEU A 694 -16.65 5.29 25.77
C LEU A 694 -17.12 3.84 25.68
N HIS A 695 -18.34 3.60 25.19
CA HIS A 695 -18.87 2.26 24.95
C HIS A 695 -17.97 1.45 23.98
N ALA A 696 -17.61 2.05 22.85
CA ALA A 696 -16.72 1.47 21.85
C ALA A 696 -15.35 1.08 22.45
N ARG A 697 -14.82 1.88 23.37
CA ARG A 697 -13.55 1.61 24.05
C ARG A 697 -13.62 0.43 25.02
N LEU A 698 -14.75 0.23 25.69
CA LEU A 698 -14.97 -0.92 26.57
C LEU A 698 -15.01 -2.23 25.77
N LYS A 699 -15.51 -2.18 24.53
CA LYS A 699 -15.55 -3.32 23.60
C LYS A 699 -14.27 -3.46 22.75
N ALA A 700 -13.23 -2.66 23.00
CA ALA A 700 -12.00 -2.73 22.21
C ALA A 700 -11.19 -3.98 22.54
N ILE A 701 -10.82 -4.73 21.51
CA ILE A 701 -10.03 -5.97 21.64
C ILE A 701 -8.54 -5.60 21.62
N ASP A 702 -7.79 -5.99 22.63
CA ASP A 702 -6.32 -5.86 22.62
C ASP A 702 -5.69 -7.07 21.92
N LEU A 703 -5.29 -6.85 20.67
CA LEU A 703 -4.64 -7.87 19.85
C LEU A 703 -3.26 -8.28 20.39
N THR A 704 -2.69 -7.50 21.31
CA THR A 704 -1.38 -7.79 21.92
C THR A 704 -1.47 -8.49 23.27
N ALA A 705 -2.69 -8.68 23.79
CA ALA A 705 -2.98 -9.31 25.07
C ALA A 705 -3.73 -10.65 24.94
N GLN A 706 -4.15 -11.04 23.73
CA GLN A 706 -4.57 -12.41 23.43
C GLN A 706 -3.33 -13.32 23.48
N VAL A 707 -3.00 -13.72 24.71
CA VAL A 707 -1.94 -14.66 25.08
C VAL A 707 -2.54 -16.04 25.18
#